data_AF-A0A3N1PIR7-F1
#
_entry.id   AF-A0A3N1PIR7-F1
#
_cell.length_a   1.000
_cell.length_b   1.000
_cell.length_c   1.000
_cell.angle_alpha   90.00
_cell.angle_beta   90.00
_cell.angle_gamma   90.00
#
_symmetry.space_group_name_H-M   'P 1'
#
loop_
_entity.id
_entity.type
_entity.pdbx_description
1 polymer ?
#
loop_
_entity_poly.entity_id
_entity_poly.type
_entity_poly.pdbx_seq_one_letter_code
_entity_poly.pdbx_strand_id
1 'polypeptide(L)'
;MKSQSILVASLALLLSACGGSDNDDTPTPVTNSAPTFSPLAVETLNGAPVSIDLATMSQDLDGDTLTIKTLGEAAHGSLSANGLVVSYDPDDSYAGTDTFSVVLTDGQHDVSGELSVDAYQGLTISGSVVDEPIPGATVTVTINGQTFTATADANGDYVLDLKTLDLGGYVKLVATSSTSPDVLLVSLVGEAGSLVAGGGTVNNDVTNITTARYVLAVEANGGEITSNSEMASAEDGIDADKLLEVAAVIKVMLDNPDYSLPEGFDNVLDFVADTEAYNDFVQEVTSTNPDDNALTQAMAAIISDPALTTAFTSDNLASHYYVTSAAAPGFLARGGDLITLASDNSCLFANEYNTQSCTWAISDGKLNVTFATPLENYGFYNVYDLLPAAQADQFMDEYGTSQLGGTRYDKGYSYTLLVSGDVIDSVNVAVTYDIVYDEVWIGGEKIDLPNLTDDSDDFRQLLRNGDGSVPMDIDQDALADDWAVPTYYDSAYGLTYNGDLLVFNSNGTATSGTGHADLSDRDFSWSLSSNTVTLTFTDGTVLSVVKLDEEGELNGLALTTRDSTGKVLAFSYNFGTWKDETNPFTATNVLTPTGHHWATFVNAWDASYWQDGELDYMAISAFGWEFYADGTSDNLQYYYDGGDEDGDGNTSEVMDRRYYGTWSIDEDDVLNFNRCFMAGNCERRQWLSLHNDGEELIVLERAYRDDGNGEYLSIPPRLNIYRDWQNLTVDRAVSSNNRVVAYPSSRSKRPRN
;
A
#
# COMPACT_ATOMS: atom_id res chain seq x y z
N MET A 1 -10.16 -50.85 -26.15
CA MET A 1 -9.48 -52.09 -25.74
C MET A 1 -10.04 -52.48 -24.38
N LYS A 2 -10.90 -53.52 -24.35
CA LYS A 2 -11.44 -54.14 -23.14
C LYS A 2 -10.73 -55.47 -22.96
N SER A 3 -10.30 -55.81 -21.75
CA SER A 3 -9.81 -57.14 -21.38
C SER A 3 -10.67 -57.69 -20.25
N GLN A 4 -11.59 -58.57 -20.63
CA GLN A 4 -12.29 -59.51 -19.76
C GLN A 4 -11.38 -60.72 -19.46
N SER A 5 -11.63 -61.40 -18.35
CA SER A 5 -11.42 -62.84 -18.24
C SER A 5 -12.57 -63.47 -17.46
N ILE A 6 -13.08 -64.55 -18.06
CA ILE A 6 -14.27 -65.37 -17.77
C ILE A 6 -13.80 -66.72 -17.23
N LEU A 7 -14.56 -67.39 -16.35
CA LEU A 7 -14.75 -68.86 -16.25
C LEU A 7 -15.77 -69.16 -15.12
N VAL A 8 -16.75 -70.08 -15.15
CA VAL A 8 -17.31 -71.00 -16.15
C VAL A 8 -18.70 -71.49 -15.67
N ALA A 9 -19.47 -72.00 -16.65
CA ALA A 9 -20.76 -72.72 -16.63
C ALA A 9 -20.93 -73.82 -15.53
N SER A 10 -22.09 -74.43 -15.25
CA SER A 10 -23.07 -74.98 -16.20
C SER A 10 -24.35 -75.51 -15.51
N LEU A 11 -25.41 -75.49 -16.32
CA LEU A 11 -26.76 -76.01 -16.19
C LEU A 11 -26.85 -77.55 -16.07
N ALA A 12 -27.79 -78.09 -15.28
CA ALA A 12 -28.43 -79.39 -15.55
C ALA A 12 -29.83 -79.50 -14.88
N LEU A 13 -30.86 -79.65 -15.70
CA LEU A 13 -32.22 -80.11 -15.35
C LEU A 13 -32.22 -81.62 -15.09
N LEU A 14 -33.03 -82.10 -14.13
CA LEU A 14 -33.70 -83.41 -14.19
C LEU A 14 -35.04 -83.38 -13.42
N LEU A 15 -36.06 -83.96 -14.04
CA LEU A 15 -37.47 -84.04 -13.62
C LEU A 15 -37.74 -85.24 -12.67
N SER A 16 -38.77 -85.05 -11.84
CA SER A 16 -39.77 -86.02 -11.31
C SER A 16 -39.35 -87.17 -10.39
N ALA A 17 -39.94 -87.25 -9.18
CA ALA A 17 -41.11 -88.12 -8.90
C ALA A 17 -41.51 -88.16 -7.40
N CYS A 18 -42.81 -87.90 -7.17
CA CYS A 18 -43.76 -88.55 -6.25
C CYS A 18 -43.44 -88.79 -4.76
N GLY A 19 -44.27 -88.21 -3.89
CA GLY A 19 -45.05 -88.99 -2.92
C GLY A 19 -44.69 -88.80 -1.45
N GLY A 20 -45.62 -88.24 -0.67
CA GLY A 20 -45.60 -88.35 0.79
C GLY A 20 -46.19 -87.13 1.48
N SER A 21 -47.51 -87.17 1.66
CA SER A 21 -48.25 -86.25 2.54
C SER A 21 -47.83 -86.49 3.98
N ASP A 22 -47.21 -85.50 4.63
CA ASP A 22 -47.31 -85.26 6.06
C ASP A 22 -47.32 -83.73 6.27
N ASN A 23 -48.50 -83.22 6.64
CA ASN A 23 -48.68 -81.83 7.04
C ASN A 23 -48.03 -81.66 8.41
N ASP A 24 -46.75 -81.28 8.42
CA ASP A 24 -46.14 -80.59 9.56
C ASP A 24 -45.80 -79.17 9.11
N ASP A 25 -46.86 -78.37 9.02
CA ASP A 25 -46.83 -76.94 8.70
C ASP A 25 -46.45 -76.16 9.97
N THR A 26 -45.30 -76.48 10.55
CA THR A 26 -44.62 -75.51 11.41
C THR A 26 -43.89 -74.56 10.47
N PRO A 27 -44.31 -73.29 10.34
CA PRO A 27 -43.53 -72.33 9.59
C PRO A 27 -42.16 -72.28 10.26
N THR A 28 -41.10 -72.54 9.50
CA THR A 28 -39.75 -72.16 9.93
C THR A 28 -39.84 -70.68 10.30
N PRO A 29 -39.49 -70.27 11.54
CA PRO A 29 -39.57 -68.86 11.91
C PRO A 29 -38.73 -68.09 10.91
N VAL A 30 -39.36 -67.15 10.18
CA VAL A 30 -38.62 -66.12 9.45
C VAL A 30 -37.71 -65.48 10.49
N THR A 31 -36.41 -65.65 10.30
CA THR A 31 -35.40 -65.10 11.21
C THR A 31 -35.26 -63.65 10.82
N ASN A 32 -35.57 -62.73 11.73
CA ASN A 32 -35.48 -61.30 11.44
C ASN A 32 -34.06 -60.91 11.00
N SER A 33 -33.94 -60.14 9.94
CA SER A 33 -32.68 -59.57 9.45
C SER A 33 -32.38 -58.29 10.23
N ALA A 34 -31.10 -57.94 10.37
CA ALA A 34 -30.77 -56.62 10.92
C ALA A 34 -31.04 -55.52 9.88
N PRO A 35 -31.44 -54.32 10.31
CA PRO A 35 -31.57 -53.19 9.40
C PRO A 35 -30.22 -52.81 8.80
N THR A 36 -30.26 -52.22 7.62
CA THR A 36 -29.09 -51.60 6.97
C THR A 36 -29.22 -50.09 7.05
N PHE A 37 -28.09 -49.41 7.27
CA PHE A 37 -28.02 -47.96 7.31
C PHE A 37 -26.74 -47.51 6.60
N SER A 38 -26.89 -46.62 5.62
CA SER A 38 -25.80 -46.10 4.78
C SER A 38 -25.96 -44.59 4.69
N PRO A 39 -25.58 -43.87 5.75
CA PRO A 39 -25.71 -42.41 5.79
C PRO A 39 -24.86 -41.75 4.71
N LEU A 40 -25.37 -40.66 4.17
CA LEU A 40 -24.66 -39.78 3.24
C LEU A 40 -24.39 -38.43 3.94
N ALA A 41 -23.33 -37.75 3.51
CA ALA A 41 -23.11 -36.36 3.91
C ALA A 41 -24.25 -35.48 3.42
N VAL A 42 -24.68 -34.55 4.26
CA VAL A 42 -25.71 -33.55 3.96
C VAL A 42 -25.07 -32.17 4.01
N GLU A 43 -25.46 -31.26 3.13
CA GLU A 43 -24.99 -29.88 3.16
C GLU A 43 -26.07 -28.95 3.71
N THR A 44 -25.66 -27.90 4.41
CA THR A 44 -26.52 -26.77 4.78
C THR A 44 -25.71 -25.47 4.85
N LEU A 45 -26.39 -24.33 5.00
CA LEU A 45 -25.77 -23.07 5.39
C LEU A 45 -25.79 -22.94 6.93
N ASN A 46 -24.84 -22.20 7.48
CA ASN A 46 -24.84 -21.76 8.86
C ASN A 46 -26.15 -21.02 9.21
N GLY A 47 -26.71 -21.28 10.40
CA GLY A 47 -28.00 -20.74 10.83
C GLY A 47 -29.22 -21.19 9.99
N ALA A 48 -29.06 -22.16 9.08
CA ALA A 48 -30.13 -22.72 8.29
C ALA A 48 -30.39 -24.20 8.69
N PRO A 49 -31.52 -24.49 9.37
CA PRO A 49 -31.87 -25.85 9.73
C PRO A 49 -32.07 -26.75 8.50
N VAL A 50 -31.50 -27.96 8.54
CA VAL A 50 -31.67 -28.98 7.51
C VAL A 50 -32.39 -30.22 8.06
N SER A 51 -33.31 -30.77 7.27
CA SER A 51 -34.01 -32.01 7.59
C SER A 51 -33.40 -33.20 6.85
N ILE A 52 -33.04 -34.24 7.61
CA ILE A 52 -32.39 -35.46 7.14
C ILE A 52 -33.39 -36.60 7.32
N ASP A 53 -33.94 -37.11 6.22
CA ASP A 53 -34.86 -38.26 6.23
C ASP A 53 -34.08 -39.57 6.22
N LEU A 54 -33.94 -40.19 7.39
CA LEU A 54 -33.22 -41.45 7.57
C LEU A 54 -33.88 -42.62 6.85
N ALA A 55 -35.17 -42.55 6.51
CA ALA A 55 -35.84 -43.60 5.76
C ALA A 55 -35.27 -43.74 4.34
N THR A 56 -34.66 -42.68 3.80
CA THR A 56 -33.99 -42.72 2.49
C THR A 56 -32.60 -43.37 2.54
N MET A 57 -32.03 -43.47 3.73
CA MET A 57 -30.66 -43.96 3.98
C MET A 57 -30.65 -45.32 4.70
N SER A 58 -31.82 -45.88 4.98
CA SER A 58 -31.97 -47.13 5.72
C SER A 58 -32.97 -48.07 5.07
N GLN A 59 -32.76 -49.37 5.23
CA GLN A 59 -33.66 -50.39 4.71
C GLN A 59 -33.71 -51.59 5.67
N ASP A 60 -34.92 -52.10 5.85
CA ASP A 60 -35.18 -53.40 6.45
C ASP A 60 -35.64 -54.39 5.38
N LEU A 61 -35.07 -55.60 5.36
CA LEU A 61 -35.38 -56.61 4.32
C LEU A 61 -36.66 -57.39 4.61
N ASP A 62 -37.07 -57.45 5.88
CA ASP A 62 -38.28 -58.14 6.33
C ASP A 62 -39.51 -57.22 6.31
N GLY A 63 -39.28 -55.91 6.15
CA GLY A 63 -40.32 -54.88 6.09
C GLY A 63 -40.72 -54.37 7.46
N ASP A 64 -39.91 -54.62 8.49
CA ASP A 64 -40.14 -54.13 9.83
C ASP A 64 -39.99 -52.60 9.91
N THR A 65 -40.73 -51.99 10.83
CA THR A 65 -40.75 -50.53 10.97
C THR A 65 -39.51 -50.06 11.73
N LEU A 66 -38.71 -49.19 11.09
CA LEU A 66 -37.51 -48.63 11.70
C LEU A 66 -37.82 -47.41 12.58
N THR A 67 -37.11 -47.30 13.70
CA THR A 67 -37.17 -46.15 14.61
C THR A 67 -35.77 -45.73 15.06
N ILE A 68 -35.60 -44.45 15.41
CA ILE A 68 -34.35 -43.96 16.04
C ILE A 68 -34.33 -44.44 17.49
N LYS A 69 -33.37 -45.31 17.82
CA LYS A 69 -33.11 -45.78 19.18
C LYS A 69 -32.27 -44.78 19.97
N THR A 70 -31.27 -44.20 19.31
CA THR A 70 -30.37 -43.22 19.92
C THR A 70 -29.90 -42.23 18.86
N LEU A 71 -29.90 -40.96 19.22
CA LEU A 71 -29.31 -39.86 18.46
C LEU A 71 -28.23 -39.24 19.36
N GLY A 72 -27.02 -39.12 18.82
CA GLY A 72 -25.90 -38.46 19.49
C GLY A 72 -26.11 -36.94 19.59
N GLU A 73 -25.11 -36.26 20.12
CA GLU A 73 -25.07 -34.79 20.15
C GLU A 73 -24.25 -34.27 18.97
N ALA A 74 -24.63 -33.10 18.47
CA ALA A 74 -23.84 -32.32 17.53
C ALA A 74 -22.82 -31.49 18.30
N ALA A 75 -21.62 -31.31 17.75
CA ALA A 75 -20.59 -30.48 18.38
C ALA A 75 -20.80 -28.98 18.09
N HIS A 76 -21.42 -28.66 16.96
CA HIS A 76 -21.53 -27.30 16.41
C HIS A 76 -22.95 -26.99 15.92
N GLY A 77 -23.94 -27.34 16.73
CA GLY A 77 -25.34 -27.08 16.46
C GLY A 77 -26.26 -27.84 17.40
N SER A 78 -27.55 -27.87 17.06
CA SER A 78 -28.56 -28.61 17.80
C SER A 78 -29.27 -29.64 16.93
N LEU A 79 -29.66 -30.74 17.58
CA LEU A 79 -30.36 -31.84 16.93
C LEU A 79 -31.76 -32.00 17.53
N SER A 80 -32.74 -32.24 16.67
CA SER A 80 -34.05 -32.75 17.08
C SER A 80 -34.50 -33.84 16.11
N ALA A 81 -35.40 -34.72 16.55
CA ALA A 81 -35.94 -35.77 15.69
C ALA A 81 -37.45 -35.88 15.83
N ASN A 82 -38.12 -36.07 14.70
CA ASN A 82 -39.54 -36.39 14.61
C ASN A 82 -39.73 -37.64 13.74
N GLY A 83 -39.86 -38.79 14.41
CA GLY A 83 -39.84 -40.09 13.73
C GLY A 83 -38.44 -40.41 13.19
N LEU A 84 -38.33 -40.68 11.89
CA LEU A 84 -37.06 -40.91 11.18
C LEU A 84 -36.49 -39.63 10.52
N VAL A 85 -37.11 -38.47 10.74
CA VAL A 85 -36.59 -37.19 10.25
C VAL A 85 -35.81 -36.51 11.36
N VAL A 86 -34.51 -36.35 11.15
CA VAL A 86 -33.62 -35.59 12.03
C VAL A 86 -33.51 -34.16 11.50
N SER A 87 -33.77 -33.17 12.35
CA SER A 87 -33.47 -31.77 12.06
C SER A 87 -32.15 -31.41 12.72
N TYR A 88 -31.19 -30.94 11.92
CA TYR A 88 -29.94 -30.36 12.40
C TYR A 88 -29.97 -28.85 12.16
N ASP A 89 -29.66 -28.08 13.19
CA ASP A 89 -29.60 -26.62 13.16
C ASP A 89 -28.17 -26.20 13.55
N PRO A 90 -27.29 -25.86 12.59
CA PRO A 90 -25.91 -25.50 12.86
C PRO A 90 -25.82 -24.17 13.61
N ASP A 91 -24.78 -24.00 14.43
CA ASP A 91 -24.49 -22.70 15.04
C ASP A 91 -24.30 -21.62 13.96
N ASP A 92 -24.82 -20.41 14.19
CA ASP A 92 -24.83 -19.31 13.21
C ASP A 92 -23.44 -18.92 12.67
N SER A 93 -22.35 -19.21 13.39
CA SER A 93 -20.98 -18.88 12.97
C SER A 93 -20.14 -20.10 12.56
N TYR A 94 -20.74 -21.30 12.55
CA TYR A 94 -19.98 -22.51 12.28
C TYR A 94 -19.80 -22.76 10.78
N ALA A 95 -18.55 -23.00 10.40
CA ALA A 95 -18.17 -23.48 9.07
C ALA A 95 -17.37 -24.78 9.23
N GLY A 96 -17.88 -25.88 8.69
CA GLY A 96 -17.19 -27.17 8.75
C GLY A 96 -18.10 -28.37 8.76
N THR A 97 -17.48 -29.54 8.87
CA THR A 97 -18.18 -30.83 8.97
C THR A 97 -18.50 -31.12 10.43
N ASP A 98 -19.79 -31.24 10.79
CA ASP A 98 -20.24 -31.77 12.07
C ASP A 98 -20.67 -33.24 11.90
N THR A 99 -20.42 -34.07 12.91
CA THR A 99 -20.67 -35.51 12.84
C THR A 99 -21.33 -36.01 14.11
N PHE A 100 -22.39 -36.80 13.97
CA PHE A 100 -23.13 -37.35 15.11
C PHE A 100 -23.62 -38.78 14.85
N SER A 101 -23.60 -39.60 15.91
CA SER A 101 -23.98 -41.02 15.83
C SER A 101 -25.50 -41.21 15.81
N VAL A 102 -26.00 -42.12 14.97
CA VAL A 102 -27.40 -42.56 14.96
C VAL A 102 -27.46 -44.07 15.11
N VAL A 103 -28.35 -44.55 15.96
CA VAL A 103 -28.70 -45.98 16.06
C VAL A 103 -30.15 -46.17 15.65
N LEU A 104 -30.38 -46.92 14.58
CA LEU A 104 -31.70 -47.36 14.12
C LEU A 104 -32.00 -48.76 14.65
N THR A 105 -33.27 -49.04 14.94
CA THR A 105 -33.73 -50.36 15.40
C THR A 105 -35.04 -50.75 14.73
N ASP A 106 -35.17 -52.04 14.42
CA ASP A 106 -36.42 -52.69 14.00
C ASP A 106 -37.21 -53.28 15.20
N GLY A 107 -36.69 -53.12 16.43
CA GLY A 107 -37.24 -53.68 17.67
C GLY A 107 -36.60 -54.99 18.13
N GLN A 108 -35.74 -55.62 17.32
CA GLN A 108 -34.99 -56.84 17.63
C GLN A 108 -33.48 -56.69 17.38
N HIS A 109 -33.08 -56.00 16.32
CA HIS A 109 -31.71 -55.70 15.94
C HIS A 109 -31.49 -54.19 15.82
N ASP A 110 -30.23 -53.78 15.97
CA ASP A 110 -29.80 -52.40 15.83
C ASP A 110 -28.76 -52.27 14.72
N VAL A 111 -28.72 -51.12 14.07
CA VAL A 111 -27.63 -50.70 13.19
C VAL A 111 -27.18 -49.29 13.56
N SER A 112 -25.87 -49.09 13.66
CA SER A 112 -25.27 -47.79 13.95
C SER A 112 -24.66 -47.19 12.68
N GLY A 113 -24.72 -45.88 12.56
CA GLY A 113 -24.01 -45.10 11.56
C GLY A 113 -23.74 -43.68 12.04
N GLU A 114 -22.87 -42.97 11.34
CA GLU A 114 -22.59 -41.56 11.60
C GLU A 114 -23.23 -40.71 10.51
N LEU A 115 -24.04 -39.74 10.91
CA LEU A 115 -24.45 -38.68 10.01
C LEU A 115 -23.38 -37.59 10.02
N SER A 116 -23.08 -37.09 8.84
CA SER A 116 -22.14 -35.99 8.61
C SER A 116 -22.90 -34.84 7.96
N VAL A 117 -22.76 -33.63 8.50
CA VAL A 117 -23.33 -32.43 7.92
C VAL A 117 -22.24 -31.39 7.68
N ASP A 118 -22.08 -30.94 6.45
CA ASP A 118 -21.19 -29.83 6.10
C ASP A 118 -22.00 -28.52 6.17
N ALA A 119 -21.71 -27.70 7.17
CA ALA A 119 -22.28 -26.36 7.34
C ALA A 119 -21.37 -25.35 6.64
N TYR A 120 -21.84 -24.77 5.54
CA TYR A 120 -21.13 -23.75 4.76
C TYR A 120 -21.49 -22.35 5.26
N GLN A 121 -20.59 -21.39 5.06
CA GLN A 121 -20.95 -19.97 5.15
C GLN A 121 -21.30 -19.39 3.78
N GLY A 122 -22.35 -18.57 3.77
CA GLY A 122 -22.78 -17.82 2.60
C GLY A 122 -22.06 -16.47 2.49
N LEU A 123 -21.59 -16.14 1.30
CA LEU A 123 -21.08 -14.82 0.95
C LEU A 123 -21.70 -14.39 -0.38
N THR A 124 -22.42 -13.28 -0.39
CA THR A 124 -22.97 -12.68 -1.60
C THR A 124 -22.14 -11.47 -1.99
N ILE A 125 -21.60 -11.49 -3.20
CA ILE A 125 -20.84 -10.38 -3.78
C ILE A 125 -21.65 -9.82 -4.93
N SER A 126 -21.90 -8.52 -4.91
CA SER A 126 -22.57 -7.81 -6.00
C SER A 126 -21.70 -6.67 -6.50
N GLY A 127 -21.83 -6.29 -7.75
CA GLY A 127 -21.16 -5.13 -8.30
C GLY A 127 -21.36 -5.08 -9.80
N SER A 128 -20.51 -4.35 -10.49
CA SER A 128 -20.57 -4.20 -11.95
C SER A 128 -19.20 -4.49 -12.56
N VAL A 129 -19.19 -5.07 -13.76
CA VAL A 129 -17.99 -5.19 -14.59
C VAL A 129 -17.97 -4.00 -15.54
N VAL A 130 -17.17 -2.98 -15.21
CA VAL A 130 -17.24 -1.66 -15.86
C VAL A 130 -15.88 -1.05 -16.19
N ASP A 131 -15.81 -0.53 -17.41
CA ASP A 131 -14.94 0.55 -17.89
C ASP A 131 -15.79 1.41 -18.86
N GLU A 132 -16.51 0.68 -19.72
CA GLU A 132 -17.94 0.84 -20.04
C GLU A 132 -18.67 -0.44 -19.57
N PRO A 133 -20.00 -0.48 -19.40
CA PRO A 133 -20.72 -1.73 -19.11
C PRO A 133 -20.30 -2.87 -20.03
N ILE A 134 -19.94 -4.03 -19.46
CA ILE A 134 -19.58 -5.24 -20.24
C ILE A 134 -20.67 -6.32 -20.10
N PRO A 135 -21.72 -6.29 -20.95
CA PRO A 135 -22.80 -7.26 -20.88
C PRO A 135 -22.35 -8.71 -21.07
N GLY A 136 -22.88 -9.61 -20.24
CA GLY A 136 -22.60 -11.04 -20.35
C GLY A 136 -21.18 -11.44 -19.94
N ALA A 137 -20.41 -10.54 -19.32
CA ALA A 137 -19.15 -10.89 -18.67
C ALA A 137 -19.39 -12.01 -17.63
N THR A 138 -18.48 -12.98 -17.58
CA THR A 138 -18.49 -14.04 -16.58
C THR A 138 -17.55 -13.66 -15.46
N VAL A 139 -18.10 -13.43 -14.27
CA VAL A 139 -17.35 -13.15 -13.04
C VAL A 139 -17.14 -14.46 -12.30
N THR A 140 -15.88 -14.74 -11.96
CA THR A 140 -15.45 -16.01 -11.35
C THR A 140 -14.70 -15.76 -10.06
N VAL A 141 -15.00 -16.53 -9.02
CA VAL A 141 -14.16 -16.66 -7.82
C VAL A 141 -13.70 -18.11 -7.72
N THR A 142 -12.42 -18.31 -7.45
CA THR A 142 -11.89 -19.63 -7.08
C THR A 142 -11.25 -19.56 -5.69
N ILE A 143 -11.80 -20.32 -4.75
CA ILE A 143 -11.31 -20.42 -3.37
C ILE A 143 -11.19 -21.90 -2.98
N ASN A 144 -10.01 -22.32 -2.53
CA ASN A 144 -9.68 -23.72 -2.21
C ASN A 144 -10.10 -24.75 -3.27
N GLY A 145 -9.90 -24.42 -4.56
CA GLY A 145 -10.27 -25.29 -5.68
C GLY A 145 -11.76 -25.40 -5.99
N GLN A 146 -12.63 -24.69 -5.25
CA GLN A 146 -14.03 -24.50 -5.62
C GLN A 146 -14.19 -23.24 -6.47
N THR A 147 -14.95 -23.36 -7.56
CA THR A 147 -15.19 -22.26 -8.49
C THR A 147 -16.65 -21.85 -8.46
N PHE A 148 -16.91 -20.57 -8.25
CA PHE A 148 -18.22 -19.92 -8.29
C PHE A 148 -18.25 -18.94 -9.46
N THR A 149 -19.38 -18.87 -10.17
CA THR A 149 -19.51 -18.01 -11.35
C THR A 149 -20.84 -17.29 -11.38
N ALA A 150 -20.83 -16.03 -11.81
CA ALA A 150 -22.00 -15.23 -12.13
C ALA A 150 -21.85 -14.63 -13.53
N THR A 151 -22.97 -14.28 -14.16
CA THR A 151 -22.96 -13.59 -15.46
C THR A 151 -23.55 -12.20 -15.28
N ALA A 152 -22.81 -11.19 -15.74
CA ALA A 152 -23.23 -9.81 -15.74
C ALA A 152 -24.42 -9.58 -16.68
N ASP A 153 -25.34 -8.72 -16.27
CA ASP A 153 -26.53 -8.38 -17.04
C ASP A 153 -26.25 -7.36 -18.16
N ALA A 154 -27.30 -6.74 -18.73
CA ALA A 154 -27.14 -5.77 -19.81
C ALA A 154 -26.46 -4.44 -19.40
N ASN A 155 -26.39 -4.15 -18.10
CA ASN A 155 -25.70 -2.99 -17.55
C ASN A 155 -24.32 -3.34 -16.99
N GLY A 156 -23.88 -4.61 -17.12
CA GLY A 156 -22.65 -5.08 -16.51
C GLY A 156 -22.81 -5.51 -15.04
N ASP A 157 -24.02 -5.45 -14.48
CA ASP A 157 -24.27 -5.75 -13.07
C ASP A 157 -24.30 -7.26 -12.82
N TYR A 158 -23.68 -7.72 -11.73
CA TYR A 158 -23.64 -9.12 -11.35
C TYR A 158 -23.98 -9.33 -9.86
N VAL A 159 -24.45 -10.54 -9.54
CA VAL A 159 -24.61 -11.04 -8.17
C VAL A 159 -24.05 -12.46 -8.15
N LEU A 160 -23.06 -12.68 -7.29
CA LEU A 160 -22.35 -13.94 -7.13
C LEU A 160 -22.52 -14.45 -5.70
N ASP A 161 -23.18 -15.60 -5.56
CA ASP A 161 -23.34 -16.29 -4.28
C ASP A 161 -22.27 -17.38 -4.14
N LEU A 162 -21.49 -17.29 -3.06
CA LEU A 162 -20.49 -18.27 -2.67
C LEU A 162 -21.00 -19.05 -1.46
N LYS A 163 -20.73 -20.36 -1.46
CA LYS A 163 -20.83 -21.19 -0.26
C LYS A 163 -19.48 -21.80 0.02
N THR A 164 -18.83 -21.42 1.12
CA THR A 164 -17.46 -21.87 1.41
C THR A 164 -17.32 -22.41 2.83
N LEU A 165 -16.45 -23.40 2.98
CA LEU A 165 -15.91 -23.87 4.26
C LEU A 165 -14.54 -23.25 4.54
N ASP A 166 -13.89 -22.70 3.51
CA ASP A 166 -12.61 -22.01 3.62
C ASP A 166 -12.85 -20.53 3.90
N LEU A 167 -12.63 -20.14 5.15
CA LEU A 167 -12.73 -18.76 5.62
C LEU A 167 -11.38 -18.03 5.60
N GLY A 168 -10.28 -18.74 5.34
CA GLY A 168 -8.94 -18.14 5.25
C GLY A 168 -8.58 -17.72 3.83
N GLY A 169 -9.25 -18.26 2.82
CA GLY A 169 -8.98 -17.91 1.43
C GLY A 169 -9.34 -16.47 1.09
N TYR A 170 -8.44 -15.82 0.34
CA TYR A 170 -8.62 -14.46 -0.17
C TYR A 170 -9.49 -14.46 -1.43
N VAL A 171 -10.52 -13.63 -1.44
CA VAL A 171 -11.49 -13.56 -2.53
C VAL A 171 -10.95 -12.66 -3.65
N LYS A 172 -10.62 -13.29 -4.78
CA LYS A 172 -10.25 -12.67 -6.04
C LYS A 172 -11.37 -12.86 -7.07
N LEU A 173 -11.92 -11.76 -7.57
CA LEU A 173 -12.88 -11.74 -8.67
C LEU A 173 -12.13 -11.65 -9.99
N VAL A 174 -12.47 -12.53 -10.94
CA VAL A 174 -11.94 -12.50 -12.31
C VAL A 174 -13.11 -12.39 -13.27
N ALA A 175 -13.20 -11.29 -14.01
CA ALA A 175 -14.21 -11.04 -15.02
C ALA A 175 -13.64 -11.26 -16.43
N THR A 176 -14.32 -12.09 -17.23
CA THR A 176 -13.93 -12.39 -18.63
C THR A 176 -15.12 -12.19 -19.56
N SER A 177 -14.87 -11.91 -20.86
CA SER A 177 -15.94 -11.78 -21.85
C SER A 177 -15.75 -12.75 -23.03
N SER A 178 -16.82 -13.49 -23.36
CA SER A 178 -16.82 -14.37 -24.53
C SER A 178 -17.00 -13.62 -25.86
N THR A 179 -17.50 -12.37 -25.81
CA THR A 179 -17.68 -11.52 -26.99
C THR A 179 -16.51 -10.57 -27.22
N SER A 180 -15.74 -10.29 -26.17
CA SER A 180 -14.55 -9.46 -26.18
C SER A 180 -13.42 -10.24 -25.50
N PRO A 181 -12.73 -11.15 -26.22
CA PRO A 181 -11.76 -12.07 -25.62
C PRO A 181 -10.57 -11.36 -24.96
N ASP A 182 -10.29 -10.11 -25.39
CA ASP A 182 -9.23 -9.28 -24.83
C ASP A 182 -9.53 -8.85 -23.38
N VAL A 183 -10.78 -8.98 -22.91
CA VAL A 183 -11.22 -8.61 -21.57
C VAL A 183 -10.88 -9.71 -20.57
N LEU A 184 -9.94 -9.41 -19.68
CA LEU A 184 -9.76 -10.07 -18.39
C LEU A 184 -9.48 -8.98 -17.35
N LEU A 185 -10.45 -8.74 -16.46
CA LEU A 185 -10.35 -7.75 -15.38
C LEU A 185 -10.37 -8.46 -14.03
N VAL A 186 -9.70 -7.86 -13.04
CA VAL A 186 -9.53 -8.45 -11.70
C VAL A 186 -9.92 -7.45 -10.62
N SER A 187 -10.50 -7.95 -9.53
CA SER A 187 -10.64 -7.19 -8.29
C SER A 187 -10.32 -8.06 -7.07
N LEU A 188 -9.64 -7.46 -6.10
CA LEU A 188 -9.27 -8.03 -4.81
C LEU A 188 -10.29 -7.55 -3.76
N VAL A 189 -10.93 -8.48 -3.05
CA VAL A 189 -12.06 -8.17 -2.14
C VAL A 189 -11.70 -8.28 -0.67
N GLY A 190 -10.95 -9.33 -0.28
CA GLY A 190 -10.61 -9.62 1.12
C GLY A 190 -10.74 -11.09 1.48
N GLU A 191 -10.29 -11.47 2.67
CA GLU A 191 -10.46 -12.83 3.20
C GLU A 191 -11.93 -13.17 3.44
N ALA A 192 -12.37 -14.35 2.98
CA ALA A 192 -13.76 -14.79 3.07
C ALA A 192 -14.31 -14.73 4.50
N GLY A 193 -13.52 -15.09 5.51
CA GLY A 193 -13.92 -15.03 6.92
C GLY A 193 -14.24 -13.62 7.39
N SER A 194 -13.41 -12.64 7.03
CA SER A 194 -13.63 -11.22 7.36
C SER A 194 -14.88 -10.68 6.67
N LEU A 195 -15.09 -11.01 5.39
CA LEU A 195 -16.26 -10.59 4.64
C LEU A 195 -17.57 -11.18 5.21
N VAL A 196 -17.54 -12.45 5.63
CA VAL A 196 -18.67 -13.09 6.29
C VAL A 196 -18.95 -12.48 7.67
N ALA A 197 -17.90 -12.22 8.47
CA ALA A 197 -18.04 -11.54 9.75
C ALA A 197 -18.60 -10.11 9.61
N GLY A 198 -18.32 -9.45 8.47
CA GLY A 198 -18.89 -8.16 8.07
C GLY A 198 -20.35 -8.20 7.60
N GLY A 199 -21.01 -9.36 7.66
CA GLY A 199 -22.42 -9.54 7.30
C GLY A 199 -22.65 -10.34 6.01
N GLY A 200 -21.59 -10.82 5.36
CA GLY A 200 -21.68 -11.76 4.22
C GLY A 200 -22.31 -11.17 2.96
N THR A 201 -22.45 -9.84 2.88
CA THR A 201 -22.88 -9.13 1.67
C THR A 201 -21.89 -8.02 1.37
N VAL A 202 -21.27 -8.06 0.18
CA VAL A 202 -20.21 -7.12 -0.20
C VAL A 202 -20.55 -6.51 -1.56
N ASN A 203 -20.35 -5.20 -1.70
CA ASN A 203 -20.35 -4.54 -2.99
C ASN A 203 -18.91 -4.40 -3.49
N ASN A 204 -18.62 -4.88 -4.70
CA ASN A 204 -17.28 -4.79 -5.28
C ASN A 204 -17.35 -4.80 -6.81
N ASP A 205 -16.94 -3.71 -7.43
CA ASP A 205 -16.87 -3.60 -8.89
C ASP A 205 -15.58 -4.24 -9.44
N VAL A 206 -15.62 -4.68 -10.69
CA VAL A 206 -14.46 -5.22 -11.41
C VAL A 206 -14.18 -4.31 -12.61
N THR A 207 -13.11 -3.52 -12.51
CA THR A 207 -12.84 -2.39 -13.41
C THR A 207 -11.39 -2.37 -13.86
N ASN A 208 -11.05 -1.45 -14.76
CA ASN A 208 -9.67 -1.11 -15.08
C ASN A 208 -8.87 -0.68 -13.85
N ILE A 209 -9.44 0.09 -12.91
CA ILE A 209 -8.73 0.57 -11.73
C ILE A 209 -8.50 -0.54 -10.69
N THR A 210 -9.46 -1.45 -10.49
CA THR A 210 -9.26 -2.61 -9.60
C THR A 210 -8.24 -3.59 -10.18
N THR A 211 -8.18 -3.68 -11.52
CA THR A 211 -7.20 -4.52 -12.21
C THR A 211 -5.80 -3.92 -12.10
N ALA A 212 -5.66 -2.60 -12.25
CA ALA A 212 -4.41 -1.89 -12.01
C ALA A 212 -3.92 -2.08 -10.56
N ARG A 213 -4.82 -1.96 -9.57
CA ARG A 213 -4.51 -2.25 -8.17
C ARG A 213 -4.01 -3.68 -7.98
N TYR A 214 -4.63 -4.67 -8.64
CA TYR A 214 -4.19 -6.06 -8.57
C TYR A 214 -2.75 -6.23 -9.11
N VAL A 215 -2.45 -5.68 -10.29
CA VAL A 215 -1.10 -5.76 -10.88
C VAL A 215 -0.06 -5.18 -9.93
N LEU A 216 -0.30 -3.96 -9.43
CA LEU A 216 0.65 -3.26 -8.55
C LEU A 216 0.77 -3.93 -7.16
N ALA A 217 -0.32 -4.50 -6.62
CA ALA A 217 -0.26 -5.24 -5.37
C ALA A 217 0.56 -6.53 -5.51
N VAL A 218 0.45 -7.24 -6.64
CA VAL A 218 1.27 -8.43 -6.93
C VAL A 218 2.74 -8.07 -7.09
N GLU A 219 3.03 -6.96 -7.79
CA GLU A 219 4.39 -6.43 -7.93
C GLU A 219 5.00 -6.06 -6.57
N ALA A 220 4.28 -5.30 -5.74
CA ALA A 220 4.73 -4.88 -4.40
C ALA A 220 4.94 -6.06 -3.44
N ASN A 221 4.08 -7.09 -3.51
CA ASN A 221 4.17 -8.28 -2.67
C ASN A 221 5.20 -9.31 -3.18
N GLY A 222 5.70 -9.17 -4.42
CA GLY A 222 6.57 -10.17 -5.05
C GLY A 222 5.86 -11.49 -5.36
N GLY A 223 4.53 -11.49 -5.46
CA GLY A 223 3.69 -12.68 -5.63
C GLY A 223 2.20 -12.40 -5.44
N GLU A 224 1.35 -13.42 -5.63
CA GLU A 224 -0.10 -13.26 -5.43
C GLU A 224 -0.44 -12.85 -3.99
N ILE A 225 -1.43 -11.96 -3.85
CA ILE A 225 -2.03 -11.60 -2.56
C ILE A 225 -2.95 -12.74 -2.11
N THR A 226 -2.71 -13.25 -0.89
CA THR A 226 -3.43 -14.40 -0.31
C THR A 226 -4.00 -14.12 1.09
N SER A 227 -3.79 -12.93 1.64
CA SER A 227 -4.32 -12.52 2.95
C SER A 227 -4.59 -11.01 3.02
N ASN A 228 -5.40 -10.59 4.00
CA ASN A 228 -5.61 -9.14 4.26
C ASN A 228 -4.32 -8.48 4.72
N SER A 229 -3.47 -9.20 5.46
CA SER A 229 -2.18 -8.67 5.92
C SER A 229 -1.24 -8.37 4.76
N GLU A 230 -1.12 -9.27 3.78
CA GLU A 230 -0.32 -9.05 2.58
C GLU A 230 -0.87 -7.87 1.76
N MET A 231 -2.21 -7.75 1.66
CA MET A 231 -2.82 -6.63 0.96
C MET A 231 -2.52 -5.29 1.65
N ALA A 232 -2.71 -5.22 2.98
CA ALA A 232 -2.42 -4.02 3.76
C ALA A 232 -0.95 -3.59 3.67
N SER A 233 -0.01 -4.54 3.65
CA SER A 233 1.41 -4.25 3.44
C SER A 233 1.70 -3.79 2.01
N ALA A 234 1.04 -4.36 0.99
CA ALA A 234 1.22 -3.95 -0.39
C ALA A 234 0.70 -2.53 -0.65
N GLU A 235 -0.41 -2.12 0.00
CA GLU A 235 -1.05 -0.81 -0.20
C GLU A 235 -0.14 0.39 0.08
N ASP A 236 0.80 0.28 1.03
CA ASP A 236 1.75 1.36 1.34
C ASP A 236 2.77 1.61 0.20
N GLY A 237 3.03 0.57 -0.61
CA GLY A 237 3.95 0.63 -1.75
C GLY A 237 3.27 0.93 -3.10
N ILE A 238 1.94 0.99 -3.16
CA ILE A 238 1.22 1.26 -4.42
C ILE A 238 1.26 2.77 -4.69
N ASP A 239 2.08 3.17 -5.65
CA ASP A 239 2.11 4.53 -6.18
C ASP A 239 0.79 4.86 -6.90
N ALA A 240 0.09 5.89 -6.43
CA ALA A 240 -1.18 6.31 -6.98
C ALA A 240 -1.08 6.90 -8.40
N ASP A 241 0.10 7.40 -8.82
CA ASP A 241 0.38 7.76 -10.21
C ASP A 241 0.44 6.51 -11.10
N LYS A 242 1.20 5.49 -10.68
CA LYS A 242 1.29 4.19 -11.37
C LYS A 242 -0.08 3.55 -11.49
N LEU A 243 -0.87 3.58 -10.41
CA LEU A 243 -2.22 3.03 -10.37
C LEU A 243 -3.11 3.64 -11.46
N LEU A 244 -3.15 4.97 -11.54
CA LEU A 244 -3.99 5.66 -12.51
C LEU A 244 -3.50 5.46 -13.95
N GLU A 245 -2.18 5.47 -14.19
CA GLU A 245 -1.63 5.28 -15.53
C GLU A 245 -1.84 3.85 -16.04
N VAL A 246 -1.64 2.82 -15.20
CA VAL A 246 -1.96 1.43 -15.56
C VAL A 246 -3.45 1.26 -15.85
N ALA A 247 -4.33 1.86 -15.04
CA ALA A 247 -5.77 1.84 -15.30
C ALA A 247 -6.12 2.54 -16.62
N ALA A 248 -5.43 3.63 -16.95
CA ALA A 248 -5.58 4.34 -18.22
C ALA A 248 -5.09 3.52 -19.41
N VAL A 249 -3.98 2.79 -19.30
CA VAL A 249 -3.50 1.86 -20.34
C VAL A 249 -4.54 0.78 -20.62
N ILE A 250 -5.11 0.16 -19.57
CA ILE A 250 -6.19 -0.82 -19.72
C ILE A 250 -7.38 -0.20 -20.46
N LYS A 251 -7.78 1.02 -20.07
CA LYS A 251 -8.89 1.73 -20.71
C LYS A 251 -8.63 2.05 -22.17
N VAL A 252 -7.44 2.51 -22.52
CA VAL A 252 -7.07 2.76 -23.92
C VAL A 252 -7.14 1.46 -24.73
N MET A 253 -6.65 0.34 -24.19
CA MET A 253 -6.71 -0.95 -24.88
C MET A 253 -8.12 -1.48 -25.11
N LEU A 254 -9.05 -1.24 -24.18
CA LEU A 254 -10.41 -1.75 -24.26
C LEU A 254 -11.36 -0.83 -25.04
N ASP A 255 -11.23 0.48 -24.88
CA ASP A 255 -12.23 1.45 -25.33
C ASP A 255 -11.78 2.28 -26.54
N ASN A 256 -10.48 2.41 -26.80
CA ASN A 256 -9.98 3.26 -27.87
C ASN A 256 -9.80 2.48 -29.19
N PRO A 257 -10.60 2.76 -30.24
CA PRO A 257 -10.55 1.99 -31.49
C PRO A 257 -9.26 2.19 -32.31
N ASP A 258 -8.44 3.19 -31.97
CA ASP A 258 -7.15 3.41 -32.62
C ASP A 258 -6.05 2.48 -32.09
N TYR A 259 -6.31 1.80 -30.96
CA TYR A 259 -5.39 0.86 -30.33
C TYR A 259 -6.01 -0.54 -30.26
N SER A 260 -5.16 -1.55 -30.25
CA SER A 260 -5.55 -2.95 -30.11
C SER A 260 -4.52 -3.70 -29.29
N LEU A 261 -4.95 -4.76 -28.61
CA LEU A 261 -4.05 -5.61 -27.83
C LEU A 261 -2.84 -6.06 -28.69
N PRO A 262 -1.60 -5.87 -28.21
CA PRO A 262 -0.40 -6.29 -28.95
C PRO A 262 -0.35 -7.80 -29.19
N GLU A 263 0.33 -8.21 -30.28
CA GLU A 263 0.51 -9.64 -30.58
C GLU A 263 1.28 -10.35 -29.44
N GLY A 264 0.79 -11.51 -29.01
CA GLY A 264 1.45 -12.34 -28.00
C GLY A 264 0.78 -12.34 -26.62
N PHE A 265 -0.20 -11.45 -26.41
CA PHE A 265 -1.01 -11.40 -25.19
C PHE A 265 -2.41 -11.93 -25.46
N ASP A 266 -2.94 -12.75 -24.53
CA ASP A 266 -4.28 -13.32 -24.67
C ASP A 266 -5.37 -12.35 -24.20
N ASN A 267 -5.03 -11.41 -23.32
CA ASN A 267 -5.93 -10.42 -22.74
C ASN A 267 -5.15 -9.21 -22.18
N VAL A 268 -5.88 -8.15 -21.79
CA VAL A 268 -5.28 -6.92 -21.26
C VAL A 268 -4.53 -7.11 -19.96
N LEU A 269 -4.92 -8.03 -19.07
CA LEU A 269 -4.18 -8.29 -17.84
C LEU A 269 -2.79 -8.85 -18.15
N ASP A 270 -2.69 -9.84 -19.04
CA ASP A 270 -1.40 -10.42 -19.43
C ASP A 270 -0.49 -9.37 -20.07
N PHE A 271 -1.07 -8.46 -20.88
CA PHE A 271 -0.36 -7.35 -21.48
C PHE A 271 0.16 -6.35 -20.44
N VAL A 272 -0.70 -5.83 -19.57
CA VAL A 272 -0.25 -4.84 -18.60
C VAL A 272 0.64 -5.44 -17.53
N ALA A 273 0.57 -6.74 -17.24
CA ALA A 273 1.51 -7.41 -16.33
C ALA A 273 2.93 -7.56 -16.92
N ASP A 274 3.10 -7.42 -18.24
CA ASP A 274 4.40 -7.42 -18.89
C ASP A 274 4.96 -5.99 -18.95
N THR A 275 6.03 -5.77 -18.20
CA THR A 275 6.63 -4.44 -18.03
C THR A 275 7.22 -3.86 -19.32
N GLU A 276 7.89 -4.68 -20.13
CA GLU A 276 8.52 -4.23 -21.38
C GLU A 276 7.44 -3.81 -22.38
N ALA A 277 6.42 -4.64 -22.57
CA ALA A 277 5.31 -4.36 -23.48
C ALA A 277 4.50 -3.13 -23.04
N TYR A 278 4.26 -2.97 -21.74
CA TYR A 278 3.63 -1.78 -21.20
C TYR A 278 4.42 -0.50 -21.53
N ASN A 279 5.74 -0.52 -21.31
CA ASN A 279 6.58 0.65 -21.54
C ASN A 279 6.64 1.05 -23.01
N ASP A 280 6.78 0.06 -23.90
CA ASP A 280 6.78 0.27 -25.33
C ASP A 280 5.48 0.96 -25.77
N PHE A 281 4.36 0.52 -25.21
CA PHE A 281 3.07 1.16 -25.46
C PHE A 281 2.99 2.59 -24.91
N VAL A 282 3.41 2.82 -23.66
CA VAL A 282 3.42 4.17 -23.08
C VAL A 282 4.32 5.10 -23.91
N GLN A 283 5.50 4.65 -24.32
CA GLN A 283 6.39 5.42 -25.19
C GLN A 283 5.74 5.70 -26.56
N GLU A 284 5.07 4.72 -27.17
CA GLU A 284 4.36 4.89 -28.43
C GLU A 284 3.33 6.02 -28.33
N VAL A 285 2.44 5.96 -27.33
CA VAL A 285 1.35 6.92 -27.14
C VAL A 285 1.87 8.33 -26.83
N THR A 286 2.95 8.43 -26.04
CA THR A 286 3.47 9.72 -25.56
C THR A 286 4.42 10.42 -26.53
N SER A 287 5.04 9.68 -27.47
CA SER A 287 6.09 10.18 -28.37
C SER A 287 5.71 11.39 -29.24
N THR A 288 4.44 11.51 -29.63
CA THR A 288 4.01 12.53 -30.61
C THR A 288 3.51 13.81 -29.95
N ASN A 289 2.79 13.68 -28.85
CA ASN A 289 2.25 14.81 -28.09
C ASN A 289 2.15 14.42 -26.61
N PRO A 290 3.20 14.67 -25.81
CA PRO A 290 3.25 14.19 -24.42
C PRO A 290 2.15 14.82 -23.56
N ASP A 291 1.72 16.06 -23.83
CA ASP A 291 0.77 16.75 -22.95
C ASP A 291 -0.71 16.43 -23.23
N ASP A 292 -1.04 15.92 -24.42
CA ASP A 292 -2.42 15.59 -24.82
C ASP A 292 -2.44 14.40 -25.79
N ASN A 293 -2.76 13.23 -25.27
CA ASN A 293 -2.83 11.95 -25.98
C ASN A 293 -3.87 11.02 -25.36
N ALA A 294 -3.97 9.81 -25.90
CA ALA A 294 -4.97 8.83 -25.45
C ALA A 294 -4.84 8.48 -23.96
N LEU A 295 -3.63 8.48 -23.39
CA LEU A 295 -3.43 8.18 -21.97
C LEU A 295 -3.93 9.32 -21.09
N THR A 296 -3.56 10.57 -21.36
CA THR A 296 -4.03 11.71 -20.54
C THR A 296 -5.55 11.86 -20.62
N GLN A 297 -6.15 11.58 -21.78
CA GLN A 297 -7.59 11.55 -21.96
C GLN A 297 -8.26 10.41 -21.18
N ALA A 298 -7.67 9.21 -21.17
CA ALA A 298 -8.18 8.08 -20.40
C ALA A 298 -8.07 8.31 -18.89
N MET A 299 -6.95 8.88 -18.40
CA MET A 299 -6.78 9.25 -16.99
C MET A 299 -7.85 10.26 -16.55
N ALA A 300 -8.08 11.31 -17.33
CA ALA A 300 -9.11 12.30 -17.06
C ALA A 300 -10.53 11.69 -17.06
N ALA A 301 -10.81 10.77 -18.00
CA ALA A 301 -12.07 10.04 -18.06
C ALA A 301 -12.30 9.22 -16.78
N ILE A 302 -11.30 8.44 -16.34
CA ILE A 302 -11.35 7.63 -15.11
C ILE A 302 -11.64 8.49 -13.89
N ILE A 303 -10.88 9.58 -13.68
CA ILE A 303 -11.08 10.49 -12.54
C ILE A 303 -12.49 11.08 -12.50
N SER A 304 -13.11 11.29 -13.67
CA SER A 304 -14.43 11.90 -13.79
C SER A 304 -15.60 10.91 -13.70
N ASP A 305 -15.34 9.60 -13.78
CA ASP A 305 -16.38 8.58 -13.83
C ASP A 305 -16.70 8.03 -12.42
N PRO A 306 -17.91 8.28 -11.88
CA PRO A 306 -18.32 7.75 -10.59
C PRO A 306 -18.53 6.23 -10.57
N ALA A 307 -18.54 5.55 -11.73
CA ALA A 307 -18.56 4.09 -11.81
C ALA A 307 -17.15 3.47 -11.70
N LEU A 308 -16.09 4.28 -11.90
CA LEU A 308 -14.70 3.84 -11.81
C LEU A 308 -13.98 4.41 -10.57
N THR A 309 -14.66 5.23 -9.79
CA THR A 309 -14.15 5.84 -8.56
C THR A 309 -15.08 5.54 -7.41
N THR A 310 -14.54 5.51 -6.20
CA THR A 310 -15.35 5.31 -5.00
C THR A 310 -15.84 6.67 -4.49
N ALA A 311 -17.10 6.76 -4.08
CA ALA A 311 -17.60 8.00 -3.48
C ALA A 311 -17.15 8.11 -2.01
N PHE A 312 -16.64 9.28 -1.62
CA PHE A 312 -16.61 9.66 -0.21
C PHE A 312 -18.05 9.82 0.31
N THR A 313 -18.32 9.25 1.47
CA THR A 313 -19.59 9.28 2.19
C THR A 313 -19.33 9.55 3.67
N SER A 314 -20.38 9.80 4.46
CA SER A 314 -20.21 9.89 5.93
C SER A 314 -19.72 8.59 6.56
N ASP A 315 -19.93 7.45 5.89
CA ASP A 315 -19.74 6.13 6.47
C ASP A 315 -18.31 5.61 6.27
N ASN A 316 -17.61 6.11 5.24
CA ASN A 316 -16.20 5.79 4.96
C ASN A 316 -15.23 6.97 5.22
N LEU A 317 -15.72 8.08 5.79
CA LEU A 317 -14.89 9.24 6.10
C LEU A 317 -14.24 9.08 7.49
N ALA A 318 -12.91 9.17 7.54
CA ALA A 318 -12.16 9.24 8.79
C ALA A 318 -12.24 10.63 9.42
N SER A 319 -12.13 10.69 10.75
CA SER A 319 -12.02 11.94 11.50
C SER A 319 -10.69 12.65 11.26
N HIS A 320 -9.67 11.92 10.80
CA HIS A 320 -8.40 12.48 10.36
C HIS A 320 -7.67 11.55 9.39
N TYR A 321 -6.82 12.15 8.56
CA TYR A 321 -5.99 11.45 7.58
C TYR A 321 -4.53 11.90 7.71
N TYR A 322 -3.61 10.94 7.56
CA TYR A 322 -2.21 11.24 7.24
C TYR A 322 -2.04 11.20 5.73
N VAL A 323 -1.51 12.28 5.16
CA VAL A 323 -1.32 12.43 3.72
C VAL A 323 0.12 12.09 3.40
N THR A 324 0.35 11.01 2.66
CA THR A 324 1.69 10.52 2.34
C THR A 324 1.85 10.30 0.84
N SER A 325 3.08 10.00 0.42
CA SER A 325 3.39 9.47 -0.91
C SER A 325 3.88 8.03 -0.73
N ALA A 326 3.69 7.20 -1.75
CA ALA A 326 4.14 5.81 -1.70
C ALA A 326 5.65 5.75 -1.48
N ALA A 327 6.09 4.87 -0.59
CA ALA A 327 7.50 4.70 -0.31
C ALA A 327 8.15 3.76 -1.33
N ALA A 328 9.37 4.07 -1.74
CA ALA A 328 10.17 3.13 -2.52
C ALA A 328 10.51 1.89 -1.67
N PRO A 329 10.68 0.70 -2.28
CA PRO A 329 11.07 -0.50 -1.54
C PRO A 329 12.33 -0.27 -0.68
N GLY A 330 12.28 -0.69 0.59
CA GLY A 330 13.36 -0.45 1.55
C GLY A 330 13.42 0.99 2.11
N PHE A 331 12.36 1.77 1.94
CA PHE A 331 12.17 3.09 2.56
C PHE A 331 10.81 3.17 3.25
N LEU A 332 10.63 4.23 4.05
CA LEU A 332 9.35 4.61 4.65
C LEU A 332 8.87 5.93 4.07
N ALA A 333 7.55 6.11 4.05
CA ALA A 333 6.94 7.37 3.67
C ALA A 333 7.42 8.52 4.59
N ARG A 334 7.64 9.69 4.01
CA ARG A 334 8.19 10.86 4.71
C ARG A 334 7.54 12.16 4.24
N GLY A 335 7.60 13.21 5.07
CA GLY A 335 7.16 14.56 4.73
C GLY A 335 5.65 14.73 4.63
N GLY A 336 4.88 13.84 5.27
CA GLY A 336 3.43 13.83 5.16
C GLY A 336 2.71 14.87 6.02
N ASP A 337 1.46 15.18 5.63
CA ASP A 337 0.60 16.17 6.27
C ASP A 337 -0.51 15.52 7.10
N LEU A 338 -1.14 16.30 7.98
CA LEU A 338 -2.31 15.89 8.76
C LEU A 338 -3.53 16.73 8.36
N ILE A 339 -4.63 16.03 8.05
CA ILE A 339 -5.96 16.63 7.88
C ILE A 339 -6.85 16.13 9.01
N THR A 340 -7.42 17.01 9.80
CA THR A 340 -8.46 16.68 10.79
C THR A 340 -9.80 17.24 10.35
N LEU A 341 -10.82 16.39 10.27
CA LEU A 341 -12.18 16.72 9.83
C LEU A 341 -13.13 16.69 11.03
N ALA A 342 -13.55 17.86 11.50
CA ALA A 342 -14.49 17.96 12.60
C ALA A 342 -15.94 17.78 12.14
N SER A 343 -16.80 17.23 13.01
CA SER A 343 -18.22 16.96 12.70
C SER A 343 -19.07 18.21 12.41
N ASP A 344 -18.55 19.41 12.66
CA ASP A 344 -19.20 20.69 12.38
C ASP A 344 -18.75 21.33 11.05
N ASN A 345 -18.13 20.53 10.18
CA ASN A 345 -17.58 20.92 8.87
C ASN A 345 -16.37 21.87 8.94
N SER A 346 -15.81 22.14 10.13
CA SER A 346 -14.49 22.75 10.24
C SER A 346 -13.39 21.68 10.05
N CYS A 347 -12.25 22.08 9.54
CA CYS A 347 -11.05 21.23 9.50
C CYS A 347 -9.79 21.99 9.91
N LEU A 348 -8.78 21.19 10.26
CA LEU A 348 -7.43 21.64 10.50
C LEU A 348 -6.51 20.89 9.52
N PHE A 349 -5.68 21.64 8.81
CA PHE A 349 -4.56 21.11 8.04
C PHE A 349 -3.27 21.45 8.79
N ALA A 350 -2.36 20.51 8.95
CA ALA A 350 -1.09 20.73 9.62
C ALA A 350 0.06 20.04 8.86
N ASN A 351 1.17 20.74 8.72
CA ASN A 351 2.41 20.25 8.11
C ASN A 351 3.62 20.58 9.00
N GLU A 352 4.83 20.35 8.50
CA GLU A 352 6.05 20.49 9.31
C GLU A 352 6.35 21.94 9.73
N TYR A 353 5.68 22.91 9.12
CA TYR A 353 5.92 24.35 9.32
C TYR A 353 4.83 25.03 10.14
N ASN A 354 3.56 24.70 9.89
CA ASN A 354 2.44 25.39 10.51
C ASN A 354 1.11 24.61 10.44
N THR A 355 0.04 25.26 10.91
CA THR A 355 -1.34 24.82 10.75
C THR A 355 -2.17 25.83 9.99
N GLN A 356 -3.09 25.35 9.16
CA GLN A 356 -4.14 26.16 8.52
C GLN A 356 -5.53 25.70 8.93
N SER A 357 -6.39 26.67 9.24
CA SER A 357 -7.82 26.41 9.41
C SER A 357 -8.49 26.28 8.05
N CYS A 358 -9.42 25.33 7.94
CA CYS A 358 -10.16 25.07 6.72
C CYS A 358 -11.60 24.68 7.03
N THR A 359 -12.40 24.52 5.99
CA THR A 359 -13.73 23.87 6.05
C THR A 359 -13.75 22.69 5.11
N TRP A 360 -14.58 21.69 5.40
CA TRP A 360 -14.75 20.53 4.53
C TRP A 360 -16.20 20.22 4.20
N ALA A 361 -16.41 19.60 3.05
CA ALA A 361 -17.71 19.09 2.60
C ALA A 361 -17.54 17.91 1.65
N ILE A 362 -18.51 17.00 1.66
CA ILE A 362 -18.67 16.00 0.60
C ILE A 362 -19.65 16.55 -0.43
N SER A 363 -19.22 16.62 -1.68
CA SER A 363 -20.10 16.97 -2.81
C SER A 363 -19.68 16.18 -4.04
N ASP A 364 -20.66 15.63 -4.76
CA ASP A 364 -20.46 14.79 -5.94
C ASP A 364 -19.49 13.62 -5.70
N GLY A 365 -19.57 13.00 -4.52
CA GLY A 365 -18.70 11.88 -4.12
C GLY A 365 -17.25 12.28 -3.78
N LYS A 366 -16.92 13.57 -3.78
CA LYS A 366 -15.57 14.08 -3.49
C LYS A 366 -15.50 14.72 -2.11
N LEU A 367 -14.38 14.53 -1.41
CA LEU A 367 -14.05 15.31 -0.22
C LEU A 367 -13.42 16.63 -0.65
N ASN A 368 -14.05 17.74 -0.31
CA ASN A 368 -13.58 19.08 -0.65
C ASN A 368 -13.10 19.79 0.62
N VAL A 369 -11.86 20.24 0.63
CA VAL A 369 -11.21 21.01 1.69
C VAL A 369 -10.93 22.41 1.17
N THR A 370 -11.44 23.44 1.86
CA THR A 370 -11.25 24.84 1.49
C THR A 370 -10.49 25.56 2.59
N PHE A 371 -9.33 26.12 2.28
CA PHE A 371 -8.51 26.82 3.27
C PHE A 371 -9.08 28.21 3.58
N ALA A 372 -9.11 28.58 4.86
CA ALA A 372 -9.56 29.91 5.29
C ALA A 372 -8.57 31.01 4.84
N THR A 373 -7.29 30.68 4.76
CA THR A 373 -6.23 31.45 4.11
C THR A 373 -5.45 30.48 3.23
N PRO A 374 -5.13 30.82 1.97
CA PRO A 374 -4.41 29.90 1.10
C PRO A 374 -3.12 29.37 1.73
N LEU A 375 -2.81 28.10 1.46
CA LEU A 375 -1.56 27.49 1.88
C LEU A 375 -0.42 28.05 1.02
N GLU A 376 0.57 28.65 1.67
CA GLU A 376 1.71 29.29 1.01
C GLU A 376 2.85 28.28 0.84
N ASN A 377 3.36 28.16 -0.38
CA ASN A 377 4.49 27.32 -0.71
C ASN A 377 5.44 28.06 -1.66
N TYR A 378 6.68 28.30 -1.24
CA TYR A 378 7.70 28.91 -2.06
C TYR A 378 8.55 27.83 -2.73
N GLY A 379 8.89 28.03 -4.00
CA GLY A 379 10.01 27.30 -4.58
C GLY A 379 10.32 27.74 -6.00
N PHE A 380 10.98 26.86 -6.74
CA PHE A 380 11.65 27.23 -7.99
C PHE A 380 10.94 26.68 -9.23
N TYR A 381 10.88 27.52 -10.25
CA TYR A 381 10.27 27.25 -11.56
C TYR A 381 11.32 27.41 -12.65
N ASN A 382 11.23 26.57 -13.68
CA ASN A 382 12.15 26.65 -14.80
C ASN A 382 11.79 27.86 -15.68
N VAL A 383 12.75 28.76 -15.91
CA VAL A 383 12.56 29.95 -16.74
C VAL A 383 12.18 29.65 -18.18
N TYR A 384 12.53 28.47 -18.71
CA TYR A 384 12.12 28.05 -20.05
C TYR A 384 10.62 27.75 -20.17
N ASP A 385 9.93 27.48 -19.05
CA ASP A 385 8.48 27.30 -19.01
C ASP A 385 7.73 28.65 -18.91
N LEU A 386 8.44 29.69 -18.49
CA LEU A 386 7.88 31.01 -18.16
C LEU A 386 8.20 32.09 -19.20
N LEU A 387 9.34 31.95 -19.88
CA LEU A 387 9.89 32.97 -20.77
C LEU A 387 10.08 32.42 -22.19
N PRO A 388 10.03 33.28 -23.23
CA PRO A 388 10.54 32.93 -24.55
C PRO A 388 12.00 32.45 -24.47
N ALA A 389 12.34 31.40 -25.24
CA ALA A 389 13.66 30.75 -25.19
C ALA A 389 14.86 31.71 -25.18
N ALA A 390 14.86 32.74 -26.04
CA ALA A 390 15.96 33.70 -26.09
C ALA A 390 16.12 34.55 -24.82
N GLN A 391 15.04 34.82 -24.07
CA GLN A 391 15.10 35.51 -22.78
C GLN A 391 15.52 34.54 -21.67
N ALA A 392 15.06 33.29 -21.72
CA ALA A 392 15.51 32.24 -20.82
C ALA A 392 17.01 31.98 -20.96
N ASP A 393 17.53 31.89 -22.19
CA ASP A 393 18.97 31.78 -22.48
C ASP A 393 19.75 32.97 -21.89
N GLN A 394 19.23 34.18 -22.04
CA GLN A 394 19.88 35.36 -21.48
C GLN A 394 19.83 35.39 -19.94
N PHE A 395 18.74 34.90 -19.33
CA PHE A 395 18.66 34.73 -17.88
C PHE A 395 19.71 33.74 -17.39
N MET A 396 19.86 32.59 -18.06
CA MET A 396 20.90 31.60 -17.77
C MET A 396 22.29 32.23 -17.82
N ASP A 397 22.58 33.01 -18.87
CA ASP A 397 23.88 33.69 -19.02
C ASP A 397 24.16 34.71 -17.91
N GLU A 398 23.13 35.42 -17.42
CA GLU A 398 23.26 36.48 -16.42
C GLU A 398 23.29 35.94 -14.98
N TYR A 399 22.48 34.93 -14.67
CA TYR A 399 22.26 34.41 -13.32
C TYR A 399 22.93 33.06 -13.05
N GLY A 400 23.36 32.34 -14.09
CA GLY A 400 24.01 31.03 -13.97
C GLY A 400 23.10 29.91 -13.49
N THR A 401 21.77 30.06 -13.63
CA THR A 401 20.77 29.06 -13.23
C THR A 401 19.52 29.20 -14.08
N SER A 402 18.75 28.12 -14.24
CA SER A 402 17.42 28.12 -14.90
C SER A 402 16.28 28.29 -13.93
N GLN A 403 16.58 28.42 -12.63
CA GLN A 403 15.60 28.45 -11.56
C GLN A 403 15.21 29.88 -11.21
N LEU A 404 13.91 30.17 -11.31
CA LEU A 404 13.30 31.40 -10.83
C LEU A 404 12.38 31.09 -9.65
N GLY A 405 12.53 31.84 -8.55
CA GLY A 405 11.68 31.71 -7.39
C GLY A 405 10.25 32.21 -7.60
N GLY A 406 9.30 31.64 -6.87
CA GLY A 406 7.93 32.13 -6.82
C GLY A 406 7.15 31.50 -5.67
N THR A 407 6.11 32.20 -5.24
CA THR A 407 5.21 31.76 -4.18
C THR A 407 3.88 31.29 -4.75
N ARG A 408 3.53 30.04 -4.46
CA ARG A 408 2.26 29.40 -4.76
C ARG A 408 1.31 29.50 -3.56
N TYR A 409 0.03 29.73 -3.84
CA TYR A 409 -1.03 29.90 -2.86
C TYR A 409 -2.19 28.94 -3.15
N ASP A 410 -2.20 27.77 -2.50
CA ASP A 410 -3.25 26.78 -2.70
C ASP A 410 -4.52 27.16 -1.92
N LYS A 411 -5.66 27.26 -2.60
CA LYS A 411 -6.93 27.74 -2.03
C LYS A 411 -7.77 26.60 -1.42
N GLY A 412 -7.61 25.40 -1.95
CA GLY A 412 -8.32 24.21 -1.49
C GLY A 412 -7.98 22.99 -2.32
N TYR A 413 -8.37 21.83 -1.80
CA TYR A 413 -8.14 20.51 -2.37
C TYR A 413 -9.47 19.77 -2.54
N SER A 414 -9.64 19.10 -3.67
CA SER A 414 -10.77 18.23 -3.97
C SER A 414 -10.27 16.80 -4.22
N TYR A 415 -10.55 15.91 -3.28
CA TYR A 415 -10.10 14.53 -3.29
C TYR A 415 -11.15 13.64 -3.97
N THR A 416 -10.71 12.91 -4.99
CA THR A 416 -11.46 11.85 -5.65
C THR A 416 -10.83 10.52 -5.25
N LEU A 417 -11.60 9.63 -4.63
CA LEU A 417 -11.12 8.34 -4.16
C LEU A 417 -11.02 7.37 -5.35
N LEU A 418 -9.79 7.05 -5.74
CA LEU A 418 -9.50 6.14 -6.86
C LEU A 418 -9.71 4.71 -6.41
N VAL A 419 -9.07 4.35 -5.30
CA VAL A 419 -9.16 3.03 -4.66
C VAL A 419 -9.27 3.23 -3.17
N SER A 420 -10.26 2.58 -2.57
CA SER A 420 -10.33 2.46 -1.11
C SER A 420 -9.52 1.24 -0.67
N GLY A 421 -8.52 1.47 0.18
CA GLY A 421 -7.75 0.41 0.81
C GLY A 421 -8.32 0.00 2.16
N ASP A 422 -7.63 -0.90 2.86
CA ASP A 422 -8.01 -1.29 4.23
C ASP A 422 -7.72 -0.14 5.21
N VAL A 423 -6.54 0.48 5.05
CA VAL A 423 -6.09 1.62 5.86
C VAL A 423 -5.63 2.79 4.99
N ILE A 424 -5.11 2.53 3.79
CA ILE A 424 -4.52 3.54 2.91
C ILE A 424 -5.35 3.66 1.63
N ASP A 425 -5.93 4.82 1.43
CA ASP A 425 -6.67 5.16 0.22
C ASP A 425 -5.73 5.78 -0.83
N SER A 426 -5.90 5.40 -2.10
CA SER A 426 -5.27 6.10 -3.22
C SER A 426 -6.23 7.15 -3.78
N VAL A 427 -5.77 8.40 -3.92
CA VAL A 427 -6.62 9.51 -4.32
C VAL A 427 -6.02 10.35 -5.44
N ASN A 428 -6.90 10.91 -6.27
CA ASN A 428 -6.58 12.06 -7.10
C ASN A 428 -6.99 13.34 -6.36
N VAL A 429 -6.12 14.34 -6.37
CA VAL A 429 -6.32 15.62 -5.69
C VAL A 429 -6.29 16.73 -6.73
N ALA A 430 -7.44 17.37 -6.96
CA ALA A 430 -7.51 18.59 -7.74
C ALA A 430 -7.30 19.80 -6.82
N VAL A 431 -6.49 20.75 -7.26
CA VAL A 431 -6.15 21.98 -6.53
C VAL A 431 -6.46 23.21 -7.37
N THR A 432 -6.94 24.27 -6.72
CA THR A 432 -6.99 25.62 -7.29
C THR A 432 -5.99 26.51 -6.57
N TYR A 433 -5.17 27.24 -7.31
CA TYR A 433 -4.07 28.02 -6.76
C TYR A 433 -3.79 29.33 -7.52
N ASP A 434 -3.04 30.21 -6.87
CA ASP A 434 -2.39 31.37 -7.50
C ASP A 434 -0.86 31.18 -7.46
N ILE A 435 -0.11 31.77 -8.39
CA ILE A 435 1.36 31.87 -8.31
C ILE A 435 1.79 33.31 -8.51
N VAL A 436 2.66 33.78 -7.62
CA VAL A 436 3.35 35.06 -7.72
C VAL A 436 4.84 34.80 -7.91
N TYR A 437 5.36 35.11 -9.10
CA TYR A 437 6.78 34.93 -9.39
C TYR A 437 7.63 36.07 -8.82
N ASP A 438 8.88 35.77 -8.47
CA ASP A 438 9.85 36.76 -8.03
C ASP A 438 10.17 37.75 -9.17
N GLU A 439 10.54 38.99 -8.81
CA GLU A 439 10.91 39.99 -9.79
C GLU A 439 12.20 39.61 -10.52
N VAL A 440 12.15 39.56 -11.86
CA VAL A 440 13.31 39.25 -12.69
C VAL A 440 13.70 40.41 -13.61
N TRP A 441 15.01 40.58 -13.80
CA TRP A 441 15.60 41.61 -14.65
C TRP A 441 16.54 40.94 -15.65
N ILE A 442 16.36 41.19 -16.94
CA ILE A 442 17.19 40.56 -17.98
C ILE A 442 17.79 41.67 -18.83
N GLY A 443 19.13 41.76 -18.89
CA GLY A 443 19.81 42.84 -19.60
C GLY A 443 19.54 44.24 -19.03
N GLY A 444 19.22 44.32 -17.73
CA GLY A 444 18.88 45.56 -17.04
C GLY A 444 17.45 46.07 -17.26
N GLU A 445 16.60 45.32 -17.95
CA GLU A 445 15.16 45.61 -18.09
C GLU A 445 14.35 44.67 -17.19
N LYS A 446 13.35 45.21 -16.49
CA LYS A 446 12.42 44.40 -15.70
C LYS A 446 11.52 43.62 -16.64
N ILE A 447 11.40 42.31 -16.41
CA ILE A 447 10.47 41.45 -17.13
C ILE A 447 9.22 41.29 -16.28
N ASP A 448 8.06 41.58 -16.89
CA ASP A 448 6.77 41.34 -16.26
C ASP A 448 6.35 39.89 -16.55
N LEU A 449 6.42 39.04 -15.52
CA LEU A 449 5.97 37.65 -15.59
C LEU A 449 4.46 37.57 -15.33
N PRO A 450 3.72 36.73 -16.07
CA PRO A 450 2.31 36.53 -15.84
C PRO A 450 2.10 35.67 -14.59
N ASN A 451 1.81 36.31 -13.45
CA ASN A 451 1.31 35.60 -12.28
C ASN A 451 0.09 34.74 -12.65
N LEU A 452 0.00 33.55 -12.07
CA LEU A 452 -1.15 32.68 -12.24
C LEU A 452 -2.24 33.05 -11.24
N THR A 453 -3.50 32.99 -11.68
CA THR A 453 -4.65 33.32 -10.84
C THR A 453 -5.77 32.35 -11.12
N ASP A 454 -6.29 31.72 -10.06
CA ASP A 454 -7.32 30.68 -10.13
C ASP A 454 -6.95 29.57 -11.15
N ASP A 455 -5.65 29.26 -11.27
CA ASP A 455 -5.20 28.15 -12.09
C ASP A 455 -5.45 26.84 -11.33
N SER A 456 -5.45 25.74 -12.06
CA SER A 456 -5.72 24.42 -11.51
C SER A 456 -4.77 23.37 -12.06
N ASP A 457 -4.50 22.38 -11.23
CA ASP A 457 -3.77 21.18 -11.60
C ASP A 457 -4.29 20.02 -10.75
N ASP A 458 -3.87 18.80 -11.06
CA ASP A 458 -4.11 17.64 -10.24
C ASP A 458 -2.83 16.83 -10.01
N PHE A 459 -2.88 16.02 -8.97
CA PHE A 459 -1.79 15.17 -8.51
C PHE A 459 -2.40 14.03 -7.68
N ARG A 460 -1.64 12.96 -7.48
CA ARG A 460 -2.09 11.78 -6.74
C ARG A 460 -1.32 11.63 -5.44
N GLN A 461 -1.98 11.10 -4.43
CA GLN A 461 -1.44 10.90 -3.08
C GLN A 461 -2.06 9.66 -2.42
N LEU A 462 -1.46 9.28 -1.30
CA LEU A 462 -2.02 8.32 -0.36
C LEU A 462 -2.68 9.07 0.80
N LEU A 463 -3.89 8.64 1.17
CA LEU A 463 -4.59 9.09 2.38
C LEU A 463 -4.71 7.92 3.35
N ARG A 464 -3.86 7.90 4.36
CA ARG A 464 -3.96 6.92 5.45
C ARG A 464 -5.06 7.33 6.41
N ASN A 465 -6.06 6.46 6.59
CA ASN A 465 -7.12 6.62 7.57
C ASN A 465 -6.54 6.57 9.00
N GLY A 466 -6.53 7.71 9.68
CA GLY A 466 -5.99 7.81 11.04
C GLY A 466 -6.85 7.12 12.10
N ASP A 467 -8.16 6.98 11.88
CA ASP A 467 -9.05 6.27 12.81
C ASP A 467 -8.88 4.74 12.72
N GLY A 468 -8.58 4.25 11.52
CA GLY A 468 -8.32 2.84 11.24
C GLY A 468 -6.86 2.41 11.46
N SER A 469 -5.94 3.38 11.58
CA SER A 469 -4.52 3.12 11.83
C SER A 469 -4.30 2.61 13.25
N VAL A 470 -3.75 1.39 13.37
CA VAL A 470 -3.40 0.79 14.66
C VAL A 470 -1.94 1.11 14.99
N PRO A 471 -1.65 1.82 16.08
CA PRO A 471 -0.27 2.06 16.51
C PRO A 471 0.50 0.77 16.75
N MET A 472 1.68 0.66 16.15
CA MET A 472 2.64 -0.39 16.45
C MET A 472 3.18 -0.24 17.88
N ASP A 473 3.63 -1.33 18.47
CA ASP A 473 4.15 -1.31 19.84
C ASP A 473 5.42 -0.44 19.94
N ILE A 474 5.40 0.46 20.94
CA ILE A 474 6.59 1.11 21.49
C ILE A 474 6.66 0.64 22.93
N ASP A 475 7.54 -0.32 23.20
CA ASP A 475 7.68 -0.87 24.54
C ASP A 475 8.61 -0.03 25.44
N GLN A 476 8.79 -0.48 26.68
CA GLN A 476 9.59 0.22 27.67
C GLN A 476 11.09 0.05 27.43
N ASP A 477 11.50 -0.99 26.70
CA ASP A 477 12.89 -1.26 26.35
C ASP A 477 13.34 -0.29 25.26
N ALA A 478 12.47 0.03 24.29
CA ALA A 478 12.74 1.09 23.30
C ALA A 478 13.03 2.45 23.95
N LEU A 479 12.46 2.73 25.13
CA LEU A 479 12.70 3.96 25.90
C LEU A 479 13.98 3.92 26.76
N ALA A 480 14.73 2.83 26.72
CA ALA A 480 16.06 2.75 27.32
C ALA A 480 17.15 3.29 26.38
N ASP A 481 16.87 3.34 25.07
CA ASP A 481 17.79 3.85 24.04
C ASP A 481 17.54 5.34 23.76
N ASP A 482 18.54 6.01 23.19
CA ASP A 482 18.39 7.39 22.71
C ASP A 482 17.61 7.39 21.38
N TRP A 483 16.65 8.30 21.23
CA TRP A 483 15.84 8.36 20.02
C TRP A 483 16.33 9.45 19.09
N ALA A 484 16.70 9.09 17.87
CA ALA A 484 16.88 10.05 16.81
C ALA A 484 15.55 10.26 16.08
N VAL A 485 14.91 11.40 16.33
CA VAL A 485 13.60 11.74 15.75
C VAL A 485 13.50 13.23 15.44
N PRO A 486 12.69 13.63 14.45
CA PRO A 486 12.36 15.04 14.26
C PRO A 486 11.56 15.59 15.45
N THR A 487 11.94 16.76 15.96
CA THR A 487 11.16 17.55 16.91
C THR A 487 10.97 18.98 16.43
N TYR A 488 9.89 19.62 16.87
CA TYR A 488 9.53 20.96 16.43
C TYR A 488 10.20 22.03 17.31
N TYR A 489 11.08 22.85 16.74
CA TYR A 489 11.77 23.95 17.41
C TYR A 489 12.32 24.99 16.43
N ASP A 490 12.77 26.13 16.98
CA ASP A 490 13.29 27.25 16.18
C ASP A 490 14.74 26.99 15.75
N SER A 491 14.97 27.00 14.46
CA SER A 491 16.26 26.71 13.81
C SER A 491 16.71 27.90 12.94
N ALA A 492 17.81 27.74 12.19
CA ALA A 492 18.21 28.71 11.18
C ALA A 492 17.15 28.91 10.07
N TYR A 493 16.23 27.95 9.88
CA TYR A 493 15.10 28.02 8.96
C TYR A 493 13.78 28.41 9.63
N GLY A 494 13.83 28.88 10.88
CA GLY A 494 12.65 29.20 11.68
C GLY A 494 12.09 27.98 12.41
N LEU A 495 10.85 28.13 12.88
CA LEU A 495 10.08 27.10 13.58
C LEU A 495 9.64 25.99 12.61
N THR A 496 10.25 24.82 12.73
CA THR A 496 9.94 23.64 11.91
C THR A 496 10.40 22.36 12.61
N TYR A 497 10.07 21.20 12.05
CA TYR A 497 10.64 19.94 12.50
C TYR A 497 12.11 19.83 12.05
N ASN A 498 12.98 19.57 13.02
CA ASN A 498 14.40 19.31 12.80
C ASN A 498 14.78 18.07 13.61
N GLY A 499 15.77 17.32 13.14
CA GLY A 499 16.26 16.14 13.85
C GLY A 499 16.77 16.50 15.25
N ASP A 500 16.54 15.62 16.21
CA ASP A 500 17.05 15.74 17.56
C ASP A 500 17.44 14.36 18.09
N LEU A 501 18.22 14.34 19.16
CA LEU A 501 18.56 13.11 19.89
C LEU A 501 17.93 13.19 21.28
N LEU A 502 16.88 12.41 21.51
CA LEU A 502 16.15 12.39 22.76
C LEU A 502 16.73 11.34 23.70
N VAL A 503 17.35 11.82 24.77
CA VAL A 503 17.94 11.00 25.83
C VAL A 503 16.92 10.83 26.95
N PHE A 504 16.40 9.63 27.10
CA PHE A 504 15.42 9.31 28.14
C PHE A 504 16.15 8.94 29.44
N ASN A 505 15.84 9.61 30.55
CA ASN A 505 16.27 9.17 31.89
C ASN A 505 15.36 8.04 32.40
N SER A 506 15.21 6.98 31.60
CA SER A 506 14.42 5.79 31.90
C SER A 506 15.27 4.75 32.64
N ASN A 507 14.60 3.81 33.30
CA ASN A 507 15.22 2.60 33.84
C ASN A 507 14.76 1.33 33.09
N GLY A 508 14.20 1.47 31.88
CA GLY A 508 13.66 0.39 31.05
C GLY A 508 12.33 -0.20 31.53
N THR A 509 11.75 0.30 32.63
CA THR A 509 10.47 -0.21 33.16
C THR A 509 9.44 0.89 33.45
N ALA A 510 9.85 2.15 33.28
CA ALA A 510 9.02 3.29 33.60
C ALA A 510 8.06 3.59 32.43
N THR A 511 6.84 4.00 32.76
CA THR A 511 5.88 4.54 31.78
C THR A 511 5.82 6.06 31.80
N SER A 512 6.67 6.71 32.61
CA SER A 512 6.88 8.15 32.62
C SER A 512 8.21 8.52 33.25
N GLY A 513 8.74 9.69 32.92
CA GLY A 513 10.03 10.15 33.42
C GLY A 513 10.42 11.53 32.92
N THR A 514 11.72 11.80 32.95
CA THR A 514 12.33 13.02 32.38
C THR A 514 13.34 12.64 31.32
N GLY A 515 13.69 13.58 30.46
CA GLY A 515 14.68 13.40 29.41
C GLY A 515 15.26 14.74 28.98
N HIS A 516 16.25 14.68 28.10
CA HIS A 516 16.89 15.84 27.50
C HIS A 516 17.01 15.62 25.99
N ALA A 517 16.75 16.66 25.22
CA ALA A 517 16.91 16.66 23.77
C ALA A 517 18.24 17.35 23.46
N ASP A 518 19.26 16.55 23.10
CA ASP A 518 20.66 16.97 23.10
C ASP A 518 20.96 18.06 22.05
N LEU A 519 20.29 18.03 20.89
CA LEU A 519 20.62 18.95 19.80
C LEU A 519 19.85 20.25 19.87
N SER A 520 18.61 20.23 20.36
CA SER A 520 17.85 21.45 20.63
C SER A 520 18.14 22.06 22.01
N ASP A 521 18.87 21.36 22.88
CA ASP A 521 19.16 21.75 24.28
C ASP A 521 17.87 22.03 25.07
N ARG A 522 16.93 21.06 25.03
CA ARG A 522 15.63 21.18 25.69
C ARG A 522 15.36 20.02 26.63
N ASP A 523 15.10 20.35 27.89
CA ASP A 523 14.60 19.39 28.86
C ASP A 523 13.12 19.05 28.62
N PHE A 524 12.76 17.79 28.87
CA PHE A 524 11.36 17.35 28.80
C PHE A 524 10.98 16.37 29.92
N SER A 525 9.69 16.30 30.17
CA SER A 525 9.06 15.16 30.86
C SER A 525 8.37 14.28 29.83
N TRP A 526 8.28 12.97 30.06
CA TRP A 526 7.68 12.04 29.11
C TRP A 526 6.71 11.07 29.78
N SER A 527 5.79 10.51 28.99
CA SER A 527 4.93 9.39 29.37
C SER A 527 4.62 8.49 28.17
N LEU A 528 4.52 7.19 28.42
CA LEU A 528 4.07 6.16 27.48
C LEU A 528 2.68 5.67 27.89
N SER A 529 1.71 5.76 26.97
CA SER A 529 0.36 5.24 27.16
C SER A 529 -0.25 4.85 25.82
N SER A 530 -0.76 3.61 25.72
CA SER A 530 -1.41 3.10 24.49
C SER A 530 -0.53 3.29 23.25
N ASN A 531 0.74 2.85 23.33
CA ASN A 531 1.75 2.96 22.27
C ASN A 531 2.03 4.39 21.78
N THR A 532 1.60 5.40 22.54
CA THR A 532 1.89 6.81 22.28
C THR A 532 2.88 7.33 23.32
N VAL A 533 4.02 7.86 22.86
CA VAL A 533 4.96 8.59 23.70
C VAL A 533 4.63 10.07 23.62
N THR A 534 4.42 10.70 24.78
CA THR A 534 4.16 12.14 24.89
C THR A 534 5.28 12.81 25.64
N LEU A 535 5.94 13.78 25.01
CA LEU A 535 7.00 14.62 25.58
C LEU A 535 6.44 16.01 25.86
N THR A 536 6.65 16.54 27.05
CA THR A 536 6.33 17.92 27.42
C THR A 536 7.63 18.66 27.71
N PHE A 537 8.02 19.55 26.79
CA PHE A 537 9.23 20.35 26.87
C PHE A 537 9.07 21.54 27.83
N THR A 538 10.18 22.03 28.35
CA THR A 538 10.20 23.18 29.28
C THR A 538 9.72 24.50 28.65
N ASP A 539 9.75 24.61 27.32
CA ASP A 539 9.20 25.76 26.58
C ASP A 539 7.65 25.73 26.48
N GLY A 540 7.02 24.65 26.96
CA GLY A 540 5.58 24.45 26.97
C GLY A 540 5.02 23.76 25.73
N THR A 541 5.87 23.36 24.78
CA THR A 541 5.46 22.51 23.66
C THR A 541 5.30 21.05 24.10
N VAL A 542 4.36 20.36 23.47
CA VAL A 542 4.02 18.96 23.75
C VAL A 542 4.09 18.17 22.45
N LEU A 543 5.01 17.23 22.34
CA LEU A 543 5.15 16.33 21.20
C LEU A 543 4.50 14.98 21.52
N SER A 544 3.58 14.54 20.68
CA SER A 544 3.06 13.17 20.67
C SER A 544 3.68 12.40 19.51
N VAL A 545 4.23 11.22 19.81
CA VAL A 545 4.88 10.30 18.86
C VAL A 545 4.08 9.00 18.82
N VAL A 546 3.66 8.61 17.63
CA VAL A 546 2.96 7.34 17.35
C VAL A 546 3.73 6.63 16.25
N LYS A 547 4.11 5.37 16.49
CA LYS A 547 4.73 4.51 15.46
C LYS A 547 3.64 3.81 14.66
N LEU A 548 3.70 3.92 13.34
CA LEU A 548 2.70 3.40 12.41
C LEU A 548 3.27 2.40 11.41
N ASP A 549 4.54 2.55 11.02
CA ASP A 549 5.24 1.65 10.10
C ASP A 549 6.65 1.34 10.60
N GLU A 550 7.30 0.33 10.02
CA GLU A 550 8.71 0.01 10.25
C GLU A 550 9.34 -0.62 9.00
N GLU A 551 10.62 -0.33 8.78
CA GLU A 551 11.44 -0.94 7.71
C GLU A 551 12.88 -1.05 8.23
N GLY A 552 13.33 -2.28 8.51
CA GLY A 552 14.61 -2.49 9.20
C GLY A 552 14.65 -1.77 10.56
N GLU A 553 15.65 -0.89 10.74
CA GLU A 553 15.83 -0.06 11.95
C GLU A 553 15.05 1.26 11.90
N LEU A 554 14.37 1.55 10.80
CA LEU A 554 13.58 2.76 10.61
C LEU A 554 12.16 2.55 11.13
N ASN A 555 11.61 3.61 11.71
CA ASN A 555 10.27 3.62 12.28
C ASN A 555 9.50 4.78 11.65
N GLY A 556 8.33 4.52 11.06
CA GLY A 556 7.44 5.53 10.49
C GLY A 556 6.62 6.17 11.59
N LEU A 557 6.84 7.46 11.84
CA LEU A 557 6.29 8.17 13.00
C LEU A 557 5.32 9.27 12.57
N ALA A 558 4.11 9.22 13.14
CA ALA A 558 3.20 10.36 13.17
C ALA A 558 3.54 11.25 14.38
N LEU A 559 4.11 12.43 14.10
CA LEU A 559 4.62 13.39 15.08
C LEU A 559 3.68 14.60 15.13
N THR A 560 3.00 14.79 16.27
CA THR A 560 2.10 15.94 16.47
C THR A 560 2.62 16.83 17.58
N THR A 561 2.95 18.09 17.26
CA THR A 561 3.35 19.08 18.25
C THR A 561 2.18 19.99 18.60
N ARG A 562 1.95 20.20 19.90
CA ARG A 562 0.92 21.07 20.45
C ARG A 562 1.53 22.12 21.37
N ASP A 563 0.82 23.24 21.56
CA ASP A 563 1.12 24.16 22.65
C ASP A 563 0.55 23.66 24.00
N SER A 564 0.89 24.37 25.07
CA SER A 564 0.41 24.06 26.43
C SER A 564 -1.12 24.12 26.61
N THR A 565 -1.87 24.65 25.65
CA THR A 565 -3.34 24.66 25.66
C THR A 565 -3.95 23.47 24.89
N GLY A 566 -3.12 22.68 24.20
CA GLY A 566 -3.51 21.54 23.38
C GLY A 566 -3.74 21.88 21.91
N LYS A 567 -3.51 23.14 21.49
CA LYS A 567 -3.63 23.55 20.08
C LYS A 567 -2.47 22.95 19.28
N VAL A 568 -2.77 22.30 18.17
CA VAL A 568 -1.75 21.80 17.23
C VAL A 568 -0.96 22.98 16.66
N LEU A 569 0.36 22.84 16.61
CA LEU A 569 1.29 23.82 16.05
C LEU A 569 1.87 23.35 14.70
N ALA A 570 2.18 22.06 14.60
CA ALA A 570 2.75 21.44 13.41
C ALA A 570 2.58 19.91 13.48
N PHE A 571 2.67 19.27 12.33
CA PHE A 571 2.62 17.83 12.17
C PHE A 571 3.74 17.36 11.24
N SER A 572 4.24 16.14 11.44
CA SER A 572 5.19 15.51 10.53
C SER A 572 4.91 14.01 10.48
N TYR A 573 4.76 13.45 9.29
CA TYR A 573 4.89 12.01 9.07
C TYR A 573 6.30 11.74 8.56
N ASN A 574 7.16 11.17 9.39
CA ASN A 574 8.58 11.08 9.07
C ASN A 574 9.20 9.88 9.79
N PHE A 575 10.37 9.46 9.32
CA PHE A 575 11.05 8.34 9.95
C PHE A 575 11.89 8.79 11.16
N GLY A 576 12.01 7.89 12.12
CA GLY A 576 12.93 7.96 13.25
C GLY A 576 13.63 6.62 13.46
N THR A 577 14.65 6.61 14.31
CA THR A 577 15.36 5.38 14.69
C THR A 577 15.87 5.48 16.13
N TRP A 578 16.18 4.33 16.70
CA TRP A 578 16.77 4.20 18.03
C TRP A 578 18.29 4.07 17.85
N LYS A 579 19.06 4.84 18.61
CA LYS A 579 20.52 4.87 18.47
C LYS A 579 21.11 3.53 18.88
N ASP A 580 21.67 2.80 17.92
CA ASP A 580 22.44 1.59 18.16
C ASP A 580 23.84 1.95 18.68
N GLU A 581 24.04 1.80 19.99
CA GLU A 581 25.36 2.00 20.61
C GLU A 581 26.31 0.82 20.44
N THR A 582 25.89 -0.29 19.84
CA THR A 582 26.72 -1.49 19.71
C THR A 582 27.74 -1.38 18.57
N ASN A 583 27.43 -0.59 17.53
CA ASN A 583 28.27 -0.40 16.34
C ASN A 583 28.51 1.10 16.04
N PRO A 584 29.19 1.84 16.93
CA PRO A 584 29.50 3.25 16.67
C PRO A 584 30.48 3.41 15.49
N PHE A 585 30.60 4.64 15.00
CA PHE A 585 31.60 4.95 13.99
C PHE A 585 33.01 4.79 14.52
N THR A 586 33.83 4.10 13.74
CA THR A 586 35.26 3.90 13.96
C THR A 586 36.01 4.24 12.69
N ALA A 587 37.30 4.55 12.82
CA ALA A 587 38.14 4.86 11.66
C ALA A 587 38.28 3.69 10.67
N THR A 588 37.74 2.51 10.96
CA THR A 588 37.77 1.33 10.10
C THR A 588 36.43 1.00 9.44
N ASN A 589 35.29 1.27 10.09
CA ASN A 589 33.97 0.89 9.57
C ASN A 589 33.28 2.00 8.77
N VAL A 590 33.83 3.22 8.75
CA VAL A 590 33.37 4.29 7.84
C VAL A 590 34.15 4.32 6.53
N LEU A 591 35.27 3.58 6.44
CA LEU A 591 36.12 3.58 5.25
C LEU A 591 35.38 3.01 4.05
N THR A 592 35.54 3.64 2.90
CA THR A 592 34.90 3.19 1.68
C THR A 592 35.79 2.22 0.89
N PRO A 593 35.25 1.08 0.43
CA PRO A 593 35.96 0.18 -0.47
C PRO A 593 36.35 0.89 -1.79
N THR A 594 37.37 0.37 -2.47
CA THR A 594 37.76 0.92 -3.77
C THR A 594 36.64 0.74 -4.81
N GLY A 595 36.20 1.84 -5.42
CA GLY A 595 35.12 1.84 -6.41
C GLY A 595 33.72 1.96 -5.81
N HIS A 596 33.62 2.29 -4.52
CA HIS A 596 32.40 2.40 -3.74
C HIS A 596 32.38 3.71 -2.95
N HIS A 597 31.19 4.16 -2.56
CA HIS A 597 30.96 5.33 -1.72
C HIS A 597 29.68 5.20 -0.90
N TRP A 598 29.60 5.94 0.21
CA TRP A 598 28.36 6.07 0.97
C TRP A 598 27.43 7.05 0.26
N ALA A 599 26.32 6.58 -0.29
CA ALA A 599 25.40 7.36 -1.09
C ALA A 599 24.07 7.64 -0.39
N THR A 600 23.59 8.88 -0.50
CA THR A 600 22.21 9.26 -0.19
C THR A 600 21.59 9.96 -1.40
N PHE A 601 20.26 9.87 -1.51
CA PHE A 601 19.54 10.27 -2.70
C PHE A 601 18.36 11.16 -2.30
N VAL A 602 18.24 12.35 -2.89
CA VAL A 602 17.29 13.38 -2.45
C VAL A 602 15.87 13.01 -2.82
N ASN A 603 14.99 12.67 -1.86
CA ASN A 603 13.62 12.20 -2.15
C ASN A 603 13.53 10.77 -2.68
N ALA A 604 14.61 9.98 -2.61
CA ALA A 604 14.54 8.57 -2.96
C ALA A 604 13.75 7.71 -1.98
N TRP A 605 13.13 8.31 -0.97
CA TRP A 605 12.11 7.59 -0.20
C TRP A 605 10.79 7.50 -0.98
N ASP A 606 10.56 8.34 -1.98
CA ASP A 606 9.33 8.37 -2.78
C ASP A 606 9.44 7.40 -3.98
N ALA A 607 8.44 6.52 -4.09
CA ALA A 607 8.37 5.44 -5.08
C ALA A 607 8.38 5.94 -6.54
N SER A 608 7.96 7.19 -6.78
CA SER A 608 7.92 7.77 -8.13
C SER A 608 9.32 7.99 -8.73
N TYR A 609 10.36 8.04 -7.89
CA TYR A 609 11.76 8.12 -8.32
C TYR A 609 12.41 6.75 -8.52
N TRP A 610 11.68 5.65 -8.29
CA TRP A 610 12.20 4.29 -8.41
C TRP A 610 11.43 3.46 -9.45
N GLN A 611 12.22 2.66 -10.17
CA GLN A 611 11.77 1.76 -11.21
C GLN A 611 12.51 0.43 -11.03
N ASP A 612 11.80 -0.65 -10.68
CA ASP A 612 12.31 -1.99 -10.33
C ASP A 612 13.55 -2.02 -9.42
N GLY A 613 13.54 -1.19 -8.38
CA GLY A 613 14.66 -1.11 -7.43
C GLY A 613 15.87 -0.33 -7.97
N GLU A 614 15.76 0.30 -9.13
CA GLU A 614 16.73 1.28 -9.64
C GLU A 614 16.21 2.71 -9.52
N LEU A 615 17.10 3.64 -9.21
CA LEU A 615 16.80 5.05 -9.05
C LEU A 615 16.82 5.80 -10.40
N ASP A 616 15.80 6.62 -10.66
CA ASP A 616 15.75 7.50 -11.83
C ASP A 616 16.59 8.77 -11.62
N TYR A 617 17.84 8.73 -12.10
CA TYR A 617 18.79 9.85 -12.06
C TYR A 617 18.39 11.06 -12.91
N MET A 618 17.44 10.94 -13.85
CA MET A 618 16.92 12.10 -14.57
C MET A 618 16.00 12.95 -13.70
N ALA A 619 15.33 12.30 -12.73
CA ALA A 619 14.38 12.94 -11.85
C ALA A 619 15.02 13.43 -10.54
N ILE A 620 16.23 12.99 -10.20
CA ILE A 620 16.82 13.17 -8.87
C ILE A 620 18.34 13.40 -8.91
N SER A 621 18.90 13.94 -7.82
CA SER A 621 20.35 14.01 -7.61
C SER A 621 20.79 13.06 -6.50
N ALA A 622 21.99 12.50 -6.63
CA ALA A 622 22.64 11.71 -5.59
C ALA A 622 23.85 12.45 -5.02
N PHE A 623 24.09 12.24 -3.73
CA PHE A 623 25.30 12.69 -3.05
C PHE A 623 26.03 11.52 -2.43
N GLY A 624 27.35 11.50 -2.58
CA GLY A 624 28.20 10.44 -2.09
C GLY A 624 29.37 10.94 -1.26
N TRP A 625 29.90 10.05 -0.42
CA TRP A 625 31.10 10.29 0.38
C TRP A 625 32.03 9.09 0.36
N GLU A 626 33.30 9.35 0.07
CA GLU A 626 34.38 8.38 0.22
C GLU A 626 35.30 8.80 1.36
N PHE A 627 35.68 7.84 2.21
CA PHE A 627 36.54 8.07 3.36
C PHE A 627 37.74 7.11 3.31
N TYR A 628 38.95 7.67 3.28
CA TYR A 628 40.18 6.90 3.13
C TYR A 628 40.99 6.82 4.43
N ALA A 629 41.73 5.72 4.58
CA ALA A 629 42.52 5.41 5.78
C ALA A 629 43.63 6.43 6.11
N ASP A 630 43.99 7.31 5.16
CA ASP A 630 44.97 8.38 5.37
C ASP A 630 44.35 9.68 5.90
N GLY A 631 43.03 9.70 6.15
CA GLY A 631 42.27 10.86 6.64
C GLY A 631 41.78 11.80 5.54
N THR A 632 42.00 11.47 4.27
CA THR A 632 41.40 12.19 3.13
C THR A 632 39.99 11.66 2.83
N SER A 633 39.15 12.51 2.24
CA SER A 633 37.80 12.16 1.81
C SER A 633 37.49 12.75 0.46
N ASP A 634 36.53 12.16 -0.25
CA ASP A 634 35.94 12.75 -1.46
C ASP A 634 34.43 12.94 -1.29
N ASN A 635 33.91 14.08 -1.74
CA ASN A 635 32.48 14.25 -2.04
C ASN A 635 32.22 13.80 -3.46
N LEU A 636 31.18 13.02 -3.68
CA LEU A 636 30.61 12.77 -5.00
C LEU A 636 29.27 13.48 -5.12
N GLN A 637 29.00 13.98 -6.32
CA GLN A 637 27.70 14.52 -6.68
C GLN A 637 27.35 13.98 -8.07
N TYR A 638 26.28 13.19 -8.12
CA TYR A 638 25.73 12.66 -9.36
C TYR A 638 24.45 13.38 -9.73
N TYR A 639 24.35 13.76 -10.99
CA TYR A 639 23.16 14.36 -11.57
C TYR A 639 23.22 14.21 -13.08
N TYR A 640 22.06 14.37 -13.72
CA TYR A 640 21.94 14.26 -15.16
C TYR A 640 22.54 15.46 -15.88
N ASP A 641 23.36 15.23 -16.89
CA ASP A 641 24.02 16.31 -17.64
C ASP A 641 23.11 16.94 -18.70
N GLY A 642 21.90 17.37 -18.33
CA GLY A 642 20.95 17.91 -19.32
C GLY A 642 21.44 19.17 -20.05
N GLY A 643 22.44 19.87 -19.50
CA GLY A 643 23.00 21.11 -20.02
C GLY A 643 24.36 20.97 -20.72
N ASP A 644 24.91 19.76 -20.83
CA ASP A 644 26.29 19.55 -21.31
C ASP A 644 27.28 20.40 -20.48
N GLU A 645 27.17 20.34 -19.15
CA GLU A 645 27.96 21.19 -18.26
C GLU A 645 29.45 20.85 -18.27
N ASP A 646 29.86 19.67 -18.76
CA ASP A 646 31.26 19.34 -18.99
C ASP A 646 31.76 19.68 -20.42
N GLY A 647 30.84 19.91 -21.36
CA GLY A 647 31.09 20.35 -22.72
C GLY A 647 31.52 19.24 -23.68
N ASP A 648 31.22 17.99 -23.38
CA ASP A 648 31.52 16.83 -24.21
C ASP A 648 30.45 16.56 -25.31
N GLY A 649 29.29 17.20 -25.20
CA GLY A 649 28.16 17.14 -26.12
C GLY A 649 27.15 16.03 -25.82
N ASN A 650 27.30 15.28 -24.72
CA ASN A 650 26.44 14.20 -24.30
C ASN A 650 25.48 14.67 -23.19
N THR A 651 24.30 15.14 -23.55
CA THR A 651 23.32 15.58 -22.54
C THR A 651 22.56 14.43 -21.86
N SER A 652 23.03 13.20 -22.00
CA SER A 652 22.34 11.99 -21.53
C SER A 652 23.13 11.15 -20.53
N GLU A 653 24.29 11.63 -20.10
CA GLU A 653 25.09 10.97 -19.08
C GLU A 653 24.78 11.43 -17.67
N VAL A 654 25.21 10.60 -16.73
CA VAL A 654 25.26 10.94 -15.31
C VAL A 654 26.66 11.48 -15.04
N MET A 655 26.75 12.79 -14.83
CA MET A 655 28.01 13.43 -14.46
C MET A 655 28.39 13.09 -13.01
N ASP A 656 29.67 12.76 -12.79
CA ASP A 656 30.28 12.58 -11.46
C ASP A 656 31.25 13.74 -11.17
N ARG A 657 30.86 14.62 -10.24
CA ARG A 657 31.76 15.68 -9.73
C ARG A 657 32.34 15.31 -8.38
N ARG A 658 33.68 15.27 -8.34
CA ARG A 658 34.46 14.94 -7.13
C ARG A 658 35.09 16.15 -6.47
N TYR A 659 34.84 16.34 -5.17
CA TYR A 659 35.47 17.38 -4.36
C TYR A 659 36.28 16.80 -3.21
N TYR A 660 37.56 17.18 -3.13
CA TYR A 660 38.50 16.68 -2.13
C TYR A 660 38.29 17.33 -0.76
N GLY A 661 38.40 16.52 0.29
CA GLY A 661 38.27 16.93 1.69
C GLY A 661 39.15 16.12 2.64
N THR A 662 38.88 16.30 3.92
CA THR A 662 39.52 15.55 5.02
C THR A 662 38.45 15.18 6.03
N TRP A 663 38.67 14.09 6.76
CA TRP A 663 37.75 13.63 7.79
C TRP A 663 38.48 13.18 9.07
N SER A 664 37.72 13.14 10.17
CA SER A 664 38.15 12.63 11.47
C SER A 664 36.93 12.20 12.28
N ILE A 665 37.10 11.25 13.20
CA ILE A 665 36.08 10.92 14.22
C ILE A 665 36.58 11.50 15.56
N ASP A 666 35.69 12.18 16.29
CA ASP A 666 36.01 12.75 17.60
C ASP A 666 35.78 11.77 18.76
N GLU A 667 35.84 12.26 20.00
CA GLU A 667 35.74 11.41 21.20
C GLU A 667 34.31 10.95 21.51
N ASP A 668 33.31 11.55 20.86
CA ASP A 668 31.89 11.22 20.98
C ASP A 668 31.40 10.40 19.77
N ASP A 669 32.34 9.76 19.06
CA ASP A 669 32.12 8.95 17.85
C ASP A 669 31.43 9.72 16.70
N VAL A 670 31.57 11.06 16.67
CA VAL A 670 31.01 11.91 15.60
C VAL A 670 32.00 12.02 14.44
N LEU A 671 31.55 11.63 13.26
CA LEU A 671 32.32 11.80 12.03
C LEU A 671 32.25 13.25 11.56
N ASN A 672 33.39 13.93 11.56
CA ASN A 672 33.57 15.30 11.11
C ASN A 672 34.30 15.30 9.76
N PHE A 673 33.78 16.01 8.76
CA PHE A 673 34.43 16.10 7.44
C PHE A 673 34.11 17.41 6.71
N ASN A 674 34.91 17.76 5.70
CA ASN A 674 34.72 18.98 4.92
C ASN A 674 34.06 18.69 3.57
N ARG A 675 33.04 19.47 3.21
CA ARG A 675 32.41 19.51 1.88
C ARG A 675 32.70 20.84 1.20
N CYS A 676 33.35 20.86 0.05
CA CYS A 676 33.63 22.10 -0.69
C CYS A 676 32.97 22.06 -2.08
N PHE A 677 31.92 22.83 -2.30
CA PHE A 677 31.15 22.81 -3.55
C PHE A 677 31.83 23.57 -4.70
N MET A 678 32.69 24.54 -4.36
CA MET A 678 33.49 25.35 -5.28
C MET A 678 34.75 25.81 -4.55
N ALA A 679 35.75 26.29 -5.30
CA ALA A 679 36.98 26.84 -4.73
C ALA A 679 36.68 28.01 -3.77
N GLY A 680 36.70 27.74 -2.46
CA GLY A 680 36.53 28.73 -1.40
C GLY A 680 35.18 28.70 -0.66
N ASN A 681 34.25 27.80 -1.00
CA ASN A 681 32.98 27.65 -0.27
C ASN A 681 32.88 26.23 0.31
N CYS A 682 33.32 26.08 1.56
CA CYS A 682 33.39 24.81 2.27
C CYS A 682 32.47 24.82 3.50
N GLU A 683 31.85 23.67 3.76
CA GLU A 683 31.07 23.37 4.95
C GLU A 683 31.78 22.31 5.78
N ARG A 684 31.73 22.46 7.10
CA ARG A 684 32.05 21.38 8.04
C ARG A 684 30.78 20.57 8.28
N ARG A 685 30.81 19.29 7.93
CA ARG A 685 29.73 18.33 8.16
C ARG A 685 30.01 17.53 9.41
N GLN A 686 28.95 17.16 10.11
CA GLN A 686 28.99 16.23 11.24
C GLN A 686 27.94 15.15 11.04
N TRP A 687 28.32 13.89 11.22
CA TRP A 687 27.42 12.74 11.29
C TRP A 687 27.53 12.08 12.65
N LEU A 688 26.43 12.11 13.40
CA LEU A 688 26.24 11.22 14.54
C LEU A 688 25.82 9.85 14.02
N SER A 689 26.54 8.80 14.44
CA SER A 689 26.17 7.41 14.15
C SER A 689 24.87 7.06 14.88
N LEU A 690 23.87 6.57 14.14
CA LEU A 690 22.65 6.00 14.70
C LEU A 690 22.58 4.50 14.44
N HIS A 691 22.96 4.08 13.23
CA HIS A 691 23.08 2.68 12.85
C HIS A 691 24.22 2.50 11.86
N ASN A 692 24.90 1.34 11.94
CA ASN A 692 25.94 0.93 11.00
C ASN A 692 26.06 -0.60 10.98
N ASP A 693 25.62 -1.22 9.88
CA ASP A 693 25.75 -2.67 9.65
C ASP A 693 26.86 -3.04 8.64
N GLY A 694 27.52 -2.04 8.06
CA GLY A 694 28.56 -2.18 7.04
C GLY A 694 28.09 -2.05 5.59
N GLU A 695 26.77 -2.06 5.33
CA GLU A 695 26.16 -1.81 4.02
C GLU A 695 25.25 -0.57 4.04
N GLU A 696 24.74 -0.19 5.21
CA GLU A 696 23.93 0.99 5.46
C GLU A 696 24.42 1.76 6.70
N LEU A 697 24.43 3.08 6.60
CA LEU A 697 24.62 4.01 7.70
C LEU A 697 23.35 4.84 7.86
N ILE A 698 22.79 4.86 9.07
CA ILE A 698 21.77 5.84 9.45
C ILE A 698 22.45 6.87 10.33
N VAL A 699 22.31 8.15 9.95
CA VAL A 699 23.00 9.25 10.63
C VAL A 699 22.07 10.39 10.96
N LEU A 700 22.36 11.05 12.09
CA LEU A 700 21.87 12.39 12.35
C LEU A 700 22.92 13.38 11.85
N GLU A 701 22.66 13.98 10.68
CA GLU A 701 23.62 14.87 10.03
C GLU A 701 23.31 16.36 10.21
N ARG A 702 24.36 17.18 10.29
CA ARG A 702 24.26 18.65 10.27
C ARG A 702 25.46 19.28 9.58
N ALA A 703 25.33 20.56 9.19
CA ALA A 703 26.41 21.29 8.54
C ALA A 703 26.61 22.68 9.12
N TYR A 704 27.86 23.12 9.08
CA TYR A 704 28.27 24.44 9.51
C TYR A 704 29.02 25.18 8.40
N ARG A 705 28.81 26.49 8.31
CA ARG A 705 29.56 27.42 7.45
C ARG A 705 30.24 28.49 8.29
N ASP A 706 31.37 28.97 7.80
CA ASP A 706 32.03 30.18 8.31
C ASP A 706 31.88 31.30 7.27
N ASP A 707 31.19 32.37 7.64
CA ASP A 707 31.00 33.56 6.79
C ASP A 707 32.09 34.63 7.01
N GLY A 708 33.12 34.33 7.81
CA GLY A 708 34.16 35.27 8.24
C GLY A 708 33.82 36.05 9.51
N ASN A 709 32.60 35.93 10.05
CA ASN A 709 32.19 36.46 11.35
C ASN A 709 32.04 35.37 12.42
N GLY A 710 32.18 34.10 12.04
CA GLY A 710 32.07 32.94 12.90
C GLY A 710 31.36 31.79 12.21
N GLU A 711 31.45 30.62 12.83
CA GLU A 711 30.77 29.43 12.36
C GLU A 711 29.28 29.49 12.74
N TYR A 712 28.39 29.18 11.80
CA TYR A 712 26.94 29.07 12.02
C TYR A 712 26.41 27.77 11.42
N LEU A 713 25.29 27.29 11.97
CA LEU A 713 24.59 26.09 11.49
C LEU A 713 23.94 26.41 10.15
N SER A 714 24.47 25.86 9.06
CA SER A 714 23.95 26.07 7.71
C SER A 714 22.88 25.05 7.34
N ILE A 715 22.99 23.83 7.85
CA ILE A 715 21.97 22.77 7.70
C ILE A 715 21.68 22.26 9.12
N PRO A 716 20.44 22.43 9.63
CA PRO A 716 20.06 21.92 10.93
C PRO A 716 20.07 20.39 10.93
N PRO A 717 20.08 19.76 12.10
CA PRO A 717 20.14 18.32 12.18
C PRO A 717 18.97 17.68 11.43
N ARG A 718 19.25 16.61 10.69
CA ARG A 718 18.25 15.83 9.98
C ARG A 718 18.72 14.38 9.88
N LEU A 719 17.78 13.45 9.95
CA LEU A 719 18.10 12.04 9.71
C LEU A 719 18.29 11.80 8.22
N ASN A 720 19.33 11.04 7.89
CA ASN A 720 19.60 10.57 6.54
C ASN A 720 20.16 9.14 6.55
N ILE A 721 19.89 8.44 5.46
CA ILE A 721 20.33 7.08 5.21
C ILE A 721 21.40 7.16 4.11
N TYR A 722 22.52 6.50 4.34
CA TYR A 722 23.61 6.35 3.38
C TYR A 722 23.88 4.88 3.15
N ARG A 723 23.83 4.42 1.89
CA ARG A 723 24.09 3.01 1.54
C ARG A 723 25.43 2.89 0.81
N ASP A 724 26.11 1.77 1.01
CA ASP A 724 27.30 1.44 0.22
C ASP A 724 26.87 1.27 -1.23
N TRP A 725 27.39 2.15 -2.09
CA TRP A 725 26.99 2.25 -3.47
C TRP A 725 28.19 2.20 -4.39
N GLN A 726 28.08 1.41 -5.46
CA GLN A 726 29.13 1.29 -6.45
C GLN A 726 29.21 2.57 -7.31
N ASN A 727 30.42 3.10 -7.52
CA ASN A 727 30.63 4.25 -8.40
C ASN A 727 30.06 3.96 -9.79
N LEU A 728 29.20 4.85 -10.27
CA LEU A 728 28.65 4.76 -11.61
C LEU A 728 29.76 5.05 -12.63
N THR A 729 29.70 4.39 -13.78
CA THR A 729 30.46 4.83 -14.95
C THR A 729 29.72 6.01 -15.59
N VAL A 730 30.47 7.05 -15.97
CA VAL A 730 29.94 8.27 -16.61
C VAL A 730 29.03 7.94 -17.81
N ASP A 731 29.40 6.92 -18.59
CA ASP A 731 28.55 6.33 -19.63
C ASP A 731 27.61 5.24 -19.07
N ARG A 732 26.46 5.60 -18.48
CA ARG A 732 25.40 4.64 -18.19
C ARG A 732 24.25 4.80 -19.18
N ALA A 733 24.01 3.78 -20.00
CA ALA A 733 22.75 3.65 -20.72
C ALA A 733 21.64 3.34 -19.71
N VAL A 734 20.54 4.10 -19.73
CA VAL A 734 19.33 3.80 -18.97
C VAL A 734 18.85 2.41 -19.39
N SER A 735 18.87 1.43 -18.49
CA SER A 735 18.32 0.10 -18.77
C SER A 735 16.80 0.18 -18.73
N SER A 736 16.15 0.05 -19.88
CA SER A 736 14.73 0.30 -20.08
C SER A 736 13.87 -0.97 -19.97
N ASN A 737 13.94 -1.70 -18.85
CA ASN A 737 13.10 -2.89 -18.64
C ASN A 737 11.96 -2.70 -17.63
N ASN A 738 11.74 -1.47 -17.12
CA ASN A 738 10.98 -1.24 -15.88
C ASN A 738 9.79 -0.32 -16.08
N ARG A 739 8.66 -0.51 -15.36
CA ARG A 739 7.39 0.17 -15.65
C ARG A 739 7.55 1.68 -15.46
N VAL A 740 7.58 2.43 -16.54
CA VAL A 740 7.77 3.88 -16.55
C VAL A 740 6.42 4.56 -16.33
N VAL A 741 6.39 5.53 -15.42
CA VAL A 741 5.25 6.47 -15.31
C VAL A 741 5.55 7.66 -16.20
N ALA A 742 4.75 7.86 -17.24
CA ALA A 742 4.87 9.03 -18.11
C ALA A 742 4.41 10.32 -17.43
N TYR A 743 3.42 10.23 -16.54
CA TYR A 743 2.78 11.38 -15.89
C TYR A 743 2.90 11.41 -14.36
N PRO A 744 4.10 11.40 -13.77
CA PRO A 744 4.24 11.48 -12.32
C PRO A 744 3.80 12.85 -11.79
N SER A 745 3.18 12.86 -10.62
CA SER A 745 2.74 14.07 -9.92
C SER A 745 3.88 15.05 -9.62
N SER A 746 5.11 14.55 -9.53
CA SER A 746 6.34 15.35 -9.35
C SER A 746 6.66 16.27 -10.55
N ARG A 747 6.07 16.02 -11.73
CA ARG A 747 6.16 16.89 -12.92
C ARG A 747 5.04 17.94 -13.03
N SER A 748 4.07 17.94 -12.11
CA SER A 748 3.06 19.01 -12.03
C SER A 748 3.74 20.39 -11.85
N LYS A 749 3.02 21.50 -12.10
CA LYS A 749 3.52 22.88 -11.91
C LYS A 749 3.71 23.24 -10.43
N ARG A 750 4.25 22.32 -9.64
CA ARG A 750 4.61 22.52 -8.24
C ARG A 750 6.01 23.14 -8.17
N PRO A 751 6.23 24.05 -7.21
CA PRO A 751 7.58 24.48 -6.90
C PRO A 751 8.44 23.25 -6.59
N ARG A 752 9.61 23.14 -7.23
CA ARG A 752 10.63 22.18 -6.79
C ARG A 752 11.24 22.75 -5.51
N ASN A 753 11.16 21.99 -4.42
CA ASN A 753 11.73 22.35 -3.12
C ASN A 753 13.26 22.21 -3.12
#